data_AF-A0A975CPE7-F1
#
_entry.id   AF-A0A975CPE7-F1
#
_cell.length_a   1.000
_cell.length_b   1.000
_cell.length_c   1.000
_cell.angle_alpha   90.00
_cell.angle_beta   90.00
_cell.angle_gamma   90.00
#
_symmetry.space_group_name_H-M   'P 1'
#
loop_
_entity.id
_entity.type
_entity.pdbx_description
1 polymer ?
#
loop_
_entity_poly.entity_id
_entity_poly.type
_entity_poly.pdbx_seq_one_letter_code
_entity_poly.pdbx_strand_id
1 'polypeptide(L)'
;MKDLVNKLYQNNTIIYKVILFLLTTIAIVYLFPKGGQFKYDFSNGQLWKYDNLYAPFDFAIQKSEEEIAIEKKEIEANAKLYFNFNSSVIDEVKNAFNRRMILFIENDSLSIEKINKLKRNGLKTIEEVYKTGFLEVISQDRVSNKNELVAIRKNNVVEDVLFKNLYNSSEILHIIKKNLGSEPYSKEQIKVLDILAEIIKPNVIYDSDFTNKIIDTDAKNISYTKGKVSEGELIILKGGIVEGKKLEMLNSLKSESESKVWTDSNYNWIILGYTILVALAMLMLLLFLKKYRVEIYNNNNTVTFIFFNVFSMIFVQTLVIKYNPDYLYVVPLSVLPIVLKAFFDARLGLFTHVLTVLLLGYIVPNSFEFIYLHIIAGIVTILTVSELYKRANLFISVAQITLIYMITYFAFSIIKEGNASKINLDYFMLFAANGLLSFLAIILIYMYEKVFGLVSDVTLLELSNTNSKLLRELNEKAPGTFQHSMQVANLAEAAANEIGANSMLVRTGALYHDVGKIVNPMYFIENQTTGVNPHNDLSPRDSAKIITDHVIKGVEIAKKYNIPDRIIDFIRTHHGTSTTYYFYVKEQEQNPDTKVDIKKFQYQGPLPFSKETAILMMCDAAEAASKSLGKPTAQSISDLIDKITDKQMADNQFINSNITLKEIETIKKVIKKKLMNIYHLRVEYPE
;
A
#
# COMPACT_ATOMS: atom_id res chain seq x y z
N MET A 1 -9.85 9.06 -46.57
CA MET A 1 -10.48 8.55 -45.32
C MET A 1 -10.31 7.04 -45.13
N LYS A 2 -10.64 6.18 -46.11
CA LYS A 2 -10.44 4.71 -46.01
C LYS A 2 -8.99 4.27 -45.71
N ASP A 3 -7.99 4.91 -46.32
CA ASP A 3 -6.58 4.55 -46.07
C ASP A 3 -6.07 4.97 -44.69
N LEU A 4 -6.60 6.06 -44.13
CA LEU A 4 -6.29 6.50 -42.77
C LEU A 4 -6.90 5.51 -41.76
N VAL A 5 -8.15 5.11 -41.98
CA VAL A 5 -8.86 4.14 -41.13
C VAL A 5 -8.20 2.75 -41.20
N ASN A 6 -7.78 2.31 -42.39
CA ASN A 6 -7.04 1.04 -42.54
C ASN A 6 -5.67 1.08 -41.87
N LYS A 7 -4.91 2.19 -41.99
CA LYS A 7 -3.64 2.36 -41.25
C LYS A 7 -3.84 2.37 -39.74
N LEU A 8 -4.91 3.00 -39.24
CA LEU A 8 -5.26 3.00 -37.81
C LEU A 8 -5.62 1.59 -37.32
N TYR A 9 -6.38 0.82 -38.11
CA TYR A 9 -6.72 -0.57 -37.77
C TYR A 9 -5.50 -1.49 -37.76
N GLN A 10 -4.61 -1.38 -38.75
CA GLN A 10 -3.39 -2.20 -38.83
C GLN A 10 -2.40 -1.88 -37.71
N ASN A 11 -2.30 -0.60 -37.30
CA ASN A 11 -1.36 -0.17 -36.27
C ASN A 11 -1.99 -0.01 -34.87
N ASN A 12 -3.23 -0.45 -34.66
CA ASN A 12 -3.97 -0.32 -33.40
C ASN A 12 -3.10 -0.68 -32.19
N THR A 13 -2.42 -1.84 -32.23
CA THR A 13 -1.60 -2.33 -31.13
C THR A 13 -0.42 -1.42 -30.79
N ILE A 14 0.19 -0.77 -31.79
CA ILE A 14 1.28 0.18 -31.57
C ILE A 14 0.72 1.52 -31.08
N ILE A 15 -0.37 1.99 -31.70
CA ILE A 15 -1.06 3.23 -31.32
C ILE A 15 -1.51 3.17 -29.85
N TYR A 16 -2.12 2.05 -29.43
CA TYR A 16 -2.52 1.80 -28.05
C TYR A 16 -1.34 1.96 -27.09
N LYS A 17 -0.20 1.35 -27.40
CA LYS A 17 1.01 1.43 -26.56
C LYS A 17 1.59 2.85 -26.50
N VAL A 18 1.55 3.59 -27.61
CA VAL A 18 1.97 4.99 -27.64
C VAL A 18 1.05 5.85 -26.77
N ILE A 19 -0.28 5.66 -26.88
CA ILE A 19 -1.25 6.37 -26.04
C ILE A 19 -1.05 6.02 -24.57
N LEU A 20 -0.93 4.74 -24.23
CA LEU A 20 -0.63 4.28 -22.87
C LEU A 20 0.66 4.93 -22.34
N PHE A 21 1.74 4.92 -23.13
CA PHE A 21 3.01 5.55 -22.77
C PHE A 21 2.86 7.05 -22.49
N LEU A 22 2.18 7.79 -23.36
CA LEU A 22 1.95 9.23 -23.17
C LEU A 22 1.08 9.51 -21.95
N LEU A 23 -0.03 8.79 -21.79
CA LEU A 23 -0.94 8.96 -20.66
C LEU A 23 -0.26 8.65 -19.33
N THR A 24 0.46 7.54 -19.22
CA THR A 24 1.20 7.20 -18.00
C THR A 24 2.31 8.21 -17.71
N THR A 25 3.03 8.68 -18.74
CA THR A 25 4.06 9.72 -18.57
C THR A 25 3.45 11.01 -18.02
N ILE A 26 2.38 11.51 -18.65
CA ILE A 26 1.68 12.72 -18.20
C ILE A 26 1.16 12.55 -16.77
N ALA A 27 0.56 11.40 -16.46
CA ALA A 27 0.02 11.11 -15.13
C ALA A 27 1.12 11.08 -14.06
N ILE A 28 2.28 10.49 -14.33
CA ILE A 28 3.42 10.49 -13.40
C ILE A 28 3.98 11.91 -13.23
N VAL A 29 4.20 12.65 -14.32
CA VAL A 29 4.72 14.03 -14.26
C VAL A 29 3.78 14.95 -13.48
N TYR A 30 2.46 14.74 -13.57
CA TYR A 30 1.48 15.49 -12.79
C TYR A 30 1.66 15.33 -11.26
N LEU A 31 2.21 14.20 -10.82
CA LEU A 31 2.48 13.91 -9.40
C LEU A 31 3.80 14.52 -8.90
N PHE A 32 4.69 14.93 -9.82
CA PHE A 32 6.01 15.44 -9.45
C PHE A 32 5.90 16.86 -8.85
N PRO A 33 6.84 17.23 -7.97
CA PRO A 33 6.84 18.56 -7.37
C PRO A 33 6.92 19.65 -8.44
N LYS A 34 6.17 20.72 -8.23
CA LYS A 34 6.00 21.81 -9.20
C LYS A 34 6.96 22.99 -8.98
N GLY A 35 7.66 23.01 -7.84
CA GLY A 35 8.65 24.03 -7.49
C GLY A 35 10.06 23.66 -7.92
N GLY A 36 10.93 24.66 -8.10
CA GLY A 36 12.36 24.40 -8.30
C GLY A 36 12.96 23.82 -7.03
N GLN A 37 13.72 22.73 -7.14
CA GLN A 37 14.46 22.18 -6.01
C GLN A 37 15.66 23.09 -5.68
N PHE A 38 15.96 23.24 -4.40
CA PHE A 38 17.18 23.91 -3.99
C PHE A 38 18.41 23.23 -4.61
N LYS A 39 19.32 24.03 -5.15
CA LYS A 39 20.44 23.57 -5.98
C LYS A 39 21.38 22.59 -5.27
N TYR A 40 21.44 22.63 -3.95
CA TYR A 40 22.40 21.89 -3.15
C TYR A 40 21.69 20.86 -2.27
N ASP A 41 22.21 19.63 -2.25
CA ASP A 41 21.79 18.60 -1.31
C ASP A 41 22.73 18.60 -0.11
N PHE A 42 22.16 18.74 1.09
CA PHE A 42 22.91 18.80 2.33
C PHE A 42 22.10 18.17 3.46
N SER A 43 22.81 17.51 4.39
CA SER A 43 22.22 17.05 5.64
C SER A 43 23.08 17.50 6.82
N ASN A 44 22.49 17.49 8.01
CA ASN A 44 23.22 17.70 9.26
C ASN A 44 24.47 16.78 9.33
N GLY A 45 25.59 17.32 9.80
CA GLY A 45 26.86 16.60 9.98
C GLY A 45 27.68 16.37 8.71
N GLN A 46 27.15 16.68 7.52
CA GLN A 46 27.90 16.50 6.26
C GLN A 46 28.91 17.63 6.02
N LEU A 47 30.02 17.28 5.34
CA LEU A 47 30.93 18.26 4.76
C LEU A 47 30.28 18.89 3.53
N TRP A 48 30.34 20.22 3.43
CA TRP A 48 29.89 20.98 2.26
C TRP A 48 30.77 20.68 1.05
N LYS A 49 30.21 19.94 0.08
CA LYS A 49 30.94 19.43 -1.10
C LYS A 49 31.04 20.45 -2.24
N TYR A 50 30.25 21.51 -2.16
CA TYR A 50 30.14 22.53 -3.21
C TYR A 50 31.10 23.69 -2.92
N ASP A 51 31.24 24.60 -3.89
CA ASP A 51 32.01 25.83 -3.69
C ASP A 51 31.36 26.72 -2.63
N ASN A 52 32.10 27.73 -2.16
CA ASN A 52 31.65 28.64 -1.11
C ASN A 52 30.26 29.22 -1.46
N LEU A 53 29.32 29.05 -0.55
CA LEU A 53 27.96 29.53 -0.73
C LEU A 53 27.80 30.88 -0.06
N TYR A 54 27.49 31.89 -0.86
CA TYR A 54 27.07 33.20 -0.41
C TYR A 54 25.56 33.33 -0.59
N ALA A 55 24.91 34.12 0.27
CA ALA A 55 23.47 34.37 0.19
C ALA A 55 23.13 35.08 -1.13
N PRO A 56 22.26 34.51 -1.98
CA PRO A 56 21.90 35.10 -3.27
C PRO A 56 20.91 36.26 -3.17
N PHE A 57 20.29 36.45 -2.00
CA PHE A 57 19.33 37.51 -1.69
C PHE A 57 19.17 37.61 -0.16
N ASP A 58 18.51 38.65 0.32
CA ASP A 58 18.11 38.80 1.71
C ASP A 58 17.06 37.76 2.13
N PHE A 59 17.28 37.06 3.25
CA PHE A 59 16.29 36.16 3.86
C PHE A 59 16.36 36.13 5.39
N ALA A 60 15.25 35.79 6.04
CA ALA A 60 15.20 35.64 7.49
C ALA A 60 15.55 34.21 7.92
N ILE A 61 16.23 34.07 9.05
CA ILE A 61 16.49 32.77 9.68
C ILE A 61 15.22 32.39 10.44
N GLN A 62 14.57 31.30 10.01
CA GLN A 62 13.35 30.80 10.66
C GLN A 62 13.69 30.07 11.97
N LYS A 63 12.84 30.24 12.99
CA LYS A 63 12.92 29.46 14.23
C LYS A 63 12.44 28.03 13.99
N SER A 64 12.99 27.07 14.72
CA SER A 64 12.50 25.69 14.68
C SER A 64 11.14 25.57 15.41
N GLU A 65 10.38 24.52 15.11
CA GLU A 65 9.13 24.24 15.82
C GLU A 65 9.35 24.00 17.32
N GLU A 66 10.50 23.40 17.69
CA GLU A 66 10.89 23.20 19.09
C GLU A 66 11.12 24.54 19.81
N GLU A 67 11.82 25.50 19.18
CA GLU A 67 12.03 26.84 19.73
C GLU A 67 10.70 27.55 19.97
N ILE A 68 9.78 27.49 19.00
CA ILE A 68 8.44 28.07 19.12
C ILE A 68 7.63 27.38 20.22
N ALA A 69 7.74 26.06 20.36
CA ALA A 69 7.05 25.30 21.39
C ALA A 69 7.57 25.64 22.80
N ILE A 70 8.87 25.86 22.95
CA ILE A 70 9.48 26.31 24.21
C ILE A 70 8.98 27.72 24.56
N GLU A 71 9.01 28.67 23.61
CA GLU A 71 8.52 30.04 23.84
C GLU A 71 7.04 30.05 24.22
N LYS A 72 6.19 29.22 23.60
CA LYS A 72 4.78 29.08 24.00
C LYS A 72 4.63 28.59 25.45
N LYS A 73 5.42 27.59 25.85
CA LYS A 73 5.41 27.09 27.22
C LYS A 73 5.89 28.13 28.22
N GLU A 74 6.88 28.95 27.86
CA GLU A 74 7.33 30.06 28.70
C GLU A 74 6.28 31.16 28.85
N ILE A 75 5.52 31.47 27.79
CA ILE A 75 4.39 32.39 27.86
C ILE A 75 3.30 31.85 28.78
N GLU A 76 2.95 30.57 28.66
CA GLU A 76 1.97 29.92 29.55
C GLU A 76 2.43 29.91 31.02
N ALA A 77 3.70 29.59 31.28
CA ALA A 77 4.24 29.50 32.63
C ALA A 77 4.35 30.86 33.34
N ASN A 78 4.63 31.93 32.58
CA ASN A 78 4.77 33.29 33.10
C ASN A 78 3.50 34.13 32.90
N ALA A 79 2.40 33.51 32.47
CA ALA A 79 1.15 34.19 32.20
C ALA A 79 0.57 34.80 33.47
N LYS A 80 0.24 36.09 33.40
CA LYS A 80 -0.43 36.76 34.50
C LYS A 80 -1.84 36.21 34.66
N LEU A 81 -2.18 35.79 35.88
CA LEU A 81 -3.49 35.23 36.20
C LEU A 81 -4.52 36.35 36.42
N TYR A 82 -5.69 36.21 35.79
CA TYR A 82 -6.80 37.16 35.90
C TYR A 82 -7.91 36.62 36.79
N PHE A 83 -8.47 37.49 37.62
CA PHE A 83 -9.59 37.21 38.51
C PHE A 83 -10.72 38.20 38.23
N ASN A 84 -11.94 37.70 38.14
CA ASN A 84 -13.13 38.51 37.98
C ASN A 84 -13.68 38.94 39.35
N PHE A 85 -13.89 40.24 39.53
CA PHE A 85 -14.54 40.80 40.71
C PHE A 85 -16.02 41.06 40.42
N ASN A 86 -16.89 40.28 41.06
CA ASN A 86 -18.32 40.44 40.89
C ASN A 86 -18.89 41.44 41.91
N SER A 87 -19.18 42.65 41.45
CA SER A 87 -19.76 43.70 42.29
C SER A 87 -21.21 43.42 42.70
N SER A 88 -21.96 42.61 41.94
CA SER A 88 -23.37 42.34 42.24
C SER A 88 -23.57 41.51 43.52
N VAL A 89 -22.55 40.72 43.90
CA VAL A 89 -22.55 39.93 45.14
C VAL A 89 -22.67 40.84 46.37
N ILE A 90 -22.08 42.03 46.31
CA ILE A 90 -22.11 42.99 47.43
C ILE A 90 -23.55 43.42 47.71
N ASP A 91 -24.29 43.79 46.67
CA ASP A 91 -25.70 44.21 46.80
C ASP A 91 -26.61 43.04 47.19
N GLU A 92 -26.35 41.84 46.64
CA GLU A 92 -27.06 40.63 47.02
C GLU A 92 -26.90 40.33 48.52
N VAL A 93 -25.67 40.38 49.03
CA VAL A 93 -25.34 40.10 50.44
C VAL A 93 -25.89 41.18 51.36
N LYS A 94 -25.79 42.47 50.98
CA LYS A 94 -26.42 43.57 51.73
C LYS A 94 -27.94 43.40 51.82
N ASN A 95 -28.60 43.01 50.73
CA ASN A 95 -30.04 42.76 50.71
C ASN A 95 -30.44 41.54 51.54
N ALA A 96 -29.68 40.43 51.44
CA ALA A 96 -29.89 39.24 52.25
C ALA A 96 -29.72 39.52 53.75
N PHE A 97 -28.67 40.27 54.12
CA PHE A 97 -28.45 40.71 55.50
C PHE A 97 -29.62 41.54 56.01
N ASN A 98 -30.06 42.55 55.24
CA ASN A 98 -31.18 43.41 55.62
C ASN A 98 -32.48 42.61 55.83
N ARG A 99 -32.78 41.61 54.96
CA ARG A 99 -33.95 40.74 55.11
C ARG A 99 -33.87 39.88 56.37
N ARG A 100 -32.73 39.24 56.63
CA ARG A 100 -32.52 38.41 57.85
C ARG A 100 -32.59 39.26 59.12
N MET A 101 -32.11 40.49 59.08
CA MET A 101 -32.21 41.45 60.19
C MET A 101 -33.65 41.94 60.45
N ILE A 102 -34.55 41.91 59.47
CA ILE A 102 -35.97 42.26 59.68
C ILE A 102 -36.68 41.13 60.46
N LEU A 103 -36.45 39.87 60.09
CA LEU A 103 -36.99 38.71 60.82
C LEU A 103 -36.47 38.60 62.26
N PHE A 104 -35.30 39.20 62.53
CA PHE A 104 -34.72 39.31 63.86
C PHE A 104 -35.50 40.30 64.77
N ILE A 105 -36.22 41.28 64.19
CA ILE A 105 -36.97 42.31 64.91
C ILE A 105 -38.33 41.80 65.42
N GLU A 106 -38.95 40.84 64.73
CA GLU A 106 -40.33 40.41 65.02
C GLU A 106 -40.48 39.50 66.25
N ASN A 107 -39.39 38.96 66.82
CA ASN A 107 -39.45 37.88 67.82
C ASN A 107 -38.82 38.18 69.20
N ASP A 108 -38.20 39.34 69.44
CA ASP A 108 -37.52 39.63 70.71
C ASP A 108 -37.88 41.02 71.27
N SER A 109 -38.13 41.11 72.59
CA SER A 109 -38.42 42.33 73.36
C SER A 109 -37.18 43.23 73.53
N LEU A 110 -36.53 43.60 72.44
CA LEU A 110 -35.29 44.40 72.42
C LEU A 110 -35.56 45.88 72.10
N SER A 111 -34.77 46.78 72.68
CA SER A 111 -34.79 48.21 72.29
C SER A 111 -34.32 48.37 70.84
N ILE A 112 -35.12 49.06 70.02
CA ILE A 112 -34.85 49.37 68.60
C ILE A 112 -33.42 49.91 68.37
N GLU A 113 -32.87 50.65 69.32
CA GLU A 113 -31.54 51.24 69.26
C GLU A 113 -30.39 50.21 69.21
N LYS A 114 -30.50 49.11 69.97
CA LYS A 114 -29.50 48.05 70.04
C LYS A 114 -29.45 47.23 68.75
N ILE A 115 -30.61 46.98 68.13
CA ILE A 115 -30.73 46.31 66.82
C ILE A 115 -30.13 47.18 65.72
N ASN A 116 -30.41 48.50 65.74
CA ASN A 116 -29.81 49.43 64.79
C ASN A 116 -28.28 49.53 64.92
N LYS A 117 -27.72 49.33 66.12
CA LYS A 117 -26.26 49.23 66.31
C LYS A 117 -25.69 47.95 65.68
N LEU A 118 -26.32 46.79 65.92
CA LEU A 118 -25.89 45.51 65.33
C LEU A 118 -26.01 45.50 63.81
N LYS A 119 -27.10 46.06 63.27
CA LYS A 119 -27.30 46.21 61.83
C LYS A 119 -26.22 47.09 61.19
N ARG A 120 -25.87 48.22 61.83
CA ARG A 120 -24.77 49.08 61.37
C ARG A 120 -23.42 48.35 61.39
N ASN A 121 -23.15 47.60 62.46
CA ASN A 121 -21.90 46.83 62.56
C ASN A 121 -21.82 45.75 61.47
N GLY A 122 -22.90 44.99 61.24
CA GLY A 122 -22.92 43.98 60.19
C GLY A 122 -22.78 44.55 58.78
N LEU A 123 -23.43 45.68 58.47
CA LEU A 123 -23.25 46.37 57.19
C LEU A 123 -21.81 46.89 57.01
N LYS A 124 -21.19 47.41 58.07
CA LYS A 124 -19.78 47.83 58.06
C LYS A 124 -18.84 46.65 57.81
N THR A 125 -19.11 45.49 58.43
CA THR A 125 -18.35 44.26 58.18
C THR A 125 -18.44 43.82 56.72
N ILE A 126 -19.65 43.84 56.13
CA ILE A 126 -19.87 43.50 54.73
C ILE A 126 -19.06 44.44 53.81
N GLU A 127 -19.06 45.74 54.10
CA GLU A 127 -18.28 46.72 53.33
C GLU A 127 -16.76 46.51 53.45
N GLU A 128 -16.26 46.19 54.65
CA GLU A 128 -14.83 45.92 54.87
C GLU A 128 -14.37 44.66 54.13
N VAL A 129 -15.16 43.58 54.18
CA VAL A 129 -14.88 42.32 53.48
C VAL A 129 -14.79 42.54 51.96
N TYR A 130 -15.78 43.19 51.37
CA TYR A 130 -15.86 43.31 49.92
C TYR A 130 -15.03 44.45 49.33
N LYS A 131 -14.53 45.39 50.14
CA LYS A 131 -13.60 46.43 49.69
C LYS A 131 -12.30 45.84 49.16
N THR A 132 -11.77 44.83 49.84
CA THR A 132 -10.52 44.15 49.45
C THR A 132 -10.80 42.93 48.56
N GLY A 133 -11.95 42.28 48.74
CA GLY A 133 -12.41 41.14 47.93
C GLY A 133 -12.24 39.81 48.66
N PHE A 134 -13.26 38.96 48.56
CA PHE A 134 -13.30 37.61 49.13
C PHE A 134 -13.07 36.57 48.02
N LEU A 135 -11.96 35.84 48.14
CA LEU A 135 -11.48 34.86 47.16
C LEU A 135 -12.15 33.49 47.33
N GLU A 136 -12.59 32.93 46.21
CA GLU A 136 -13.15 31.57 46.15
C GLU A 136 -12.10 30.51 46.51
N VAL A 137 -12.50 29.46 47.23
CA VAL A 137 -11.61 28.39 47.70
C VAL A 137 -10.83 27.72 46.56
N ILE A 138 -11.49 27.39 45.44
CA ILE A 138 -10.83 26.74 44.28
C ILE A 138 -9.79 27.68 43.64
N SER A 139 -10.00 28.99 43.77
CA SER A 139 -9.12 30.02 43.23
C SER A 139 -7.89 30.28 44.12
N GLN A 140 -7.85 29.75 45.35
CA GLN A 140 -6.73 29.92 46.29
C GLN A 140 -5.50 29.11 45.90
N ASP A 141 -5.70 27.90 45.36
CA ASP A 141 -4.60 26.96 45.04
C ASP A 141 -4.00 27.20 43.65
N ARG A 142 -4.51 28.19 42.89
CA ARG A 142 -4.03 28.53 41.55
C ARG A 142 -2.72 29.33 41.56
N VAL A 143 -2.43 30.02 42.66
CA VAL A 143 -1.24 30.85 42.80
C VAL A 143 -0.33 30.22 43.85
N SER A 144 0.76 29.60 43.38
CA SER A 144 1.74 28.94 44.26
C SER A 144 2.48 29.96 45.15
N ASN A 145 2.74 31.17 44.65
CA ASN A 145 3.43 32.23 45.38
C ASN A 145 2.48 33.35 45.81
N LYS A 146 2.14 33.41 47.10
CA LYS A 146 1.21 34.43 47.62
C LYS A 146 1.70 35.88 47.52
N ASN A 147 2.99 36.12 47.24
CA ASN A 147 3.54 37.46 46.99
C ASN A 147 3.49 37.87 45.51
N GLU A 148 2.89 37.07 44.64
CA GLU A 148 2.73 37.39 43.23
C GLU A 148 1.63 38.44 42.99
N LEU A 149 1.80 39.25 41.95
CA LEU A 149 0.78 40.20 41.50
C LEU A 149 -0.22 39.49 40.60
N VAL A 150 -1.50 39.59 40.96
CA VAL A 150 -2.61 39.09 40.14
C VAL A 150 -3.43 40.26 39.61
N ALA A 151 -4.01 40.09 38.42
CA ALA A 151 -4.88 41.10 37.82
C ALA A 151 -6.33 40.87 38.25
N ILE A 152 -6.94 41.84 38.91
CA ILE A 152 -8.37 41.82 39.22
C ILE A 152 -9.11 42.69 38.22
N ARG A 153 -10.06 42.08 37.52
CA ARG A 153 -10.97 42.75 36.60
C ARG A 153 -12.24 43.15 37.33
N LYS A 154 -12.43 44.46 37.51
CA LYS A 154 -13.65 45.09 38.04
C LYS A 154 -14.39 45.74 36.87
N ASN A 155 -15.39 45.06 36.32
CA ASN A 155 -16.10 45.50 35.11
C ASN A 155 -15.14 45.71 33.93
N ASN A 156 -14.82 46.97 33.58
CA ASN A 156 -13.95 47.36 32.48
C ASN A 156 -12.55 47.84 32.92
N VAL A 157 -12.24 47.79 34.21
CA VAL A 157 -10.94 48.22 34.75
C VAL A 157 -10.18 47.00 35.28
N VAL A 158 -8.90 46.92 34.94
CA VAL A 158 -7.97 45.90 35.48
C VAL A 158 -7.05 46.58 36.48
N GLU A 159 -6.92 46.01 37.66
CA GLU A 159 -6.08 46.50 38.74
C GLU A 159 -5.16 45.38 39.23
N ASP A 160 -3.89 45.71 39.47
CA ASP A 160 -2.91 44.76 39.97
C ASP A 160 -2.87 44.76 41.49
N VAL A 161 -3.06 43.59 42.08
CA VAL A 161 -3.01 43.43 43.54
C VAL A 161 -2.11 42.26 43.91
N LEU A 162 -1.46 42.36 45.06
CA LEU A 162 -0.76 41.22 45.64
C LEU A 162 -1.77 40.16 46.06
N PHE A 163 -1.57 38.91 45.65
CA PHE A 163 -2.51 37.83 45.91
C PHE A 163 -2.84 37.66 47.41
N LYS A 164 -1.84 37.81 48.29
CA LYS A 164 -2.01 37.80 49.76
C LYS A 164 -2.96 38.85 50.33
N ASN A 165 -3.27 39.91 49.57
CA ASN A 165 -4.17 40.95 50.05
C ASN A 165 -5.64 40.53 49.92
N LEU A 166 -5.95 39.51 49.12
CA LEU A 166 -7.31 38.99 48.98
C LEU A 166 -7.68 38.14 50.19
N TYR A 167 -8.90 38.32 50.69
CA TYR A 167 -9.32 37.59 51.88
C TYR A 167 -9.71 36.14 51.56
N ASN A 168 -9.24 35.22 52.41
CA ASN A 168 -9.73 33.83 52.45
C ASN A 168 -10.76 33.64 53.57
N SER A 169 -11.44 32.49 53.59
CA SER A 169 -12.52 32.21 54.55
C SER A 169 -12.12 32.36 56.02
N SER A 170 -10.86 32.11 56.39
CA SER A 170 -10.39 32.24 57.78
C SER A 170 -10.19 33.72 58.17
N GLU A 171 -9.69 34.54 57.25
CA GLU A 171 -9.55 35.99 57.42
C GLU A 171 -10.91 36.68 57.47
N ILE A 172 -11.87 36.24 56.65
CA ILE A 172 -13.25 36.71 56.70
C ILE A 172 -13.85 36.47 58.09
N LEU A 173 -13.71 35.25 58.63
CA LEU A 173 -14.22 34.93 59.97
C LEU A 173 -13.57 35.80 61.05
N HIS A 174 -12.28 36.11 60.92
CA HIS A 174 -11.58 37.02 61.82
C HIS A 174 -12.13 38.45 61.75
N ILE A 175 -12.38 38.98 60.54
CA ILE A 175 -12.96 40.31 60.31
C ILE A 175 -14.37 40.39 60.92
N ILE A 176 -15.20 39.35 60.70
CA ILE A 176 -16.55 39.29 61.27
C ILE A 176 -16.50 39.36 62.80
N LYS A 177 -15.67 38.53 63.44
CA LYS A 177 -15.50 38.52 64.90
C LYS A 177 -15.00 39.87 65.45
N LYS A 178 -13.96 40.44 64.82
CA LYS A 178 -13.38 41.74 65.19
C LYS A 178 -14.41 42.87 65.20
N ASN A 179 -15.30 42.89 64.21
CA ASN A 179 -16.32 43.95 64.07
C ASN A 179 -17.58 43.71 64.93
N LEU A 180 -17.77 42.51 65.48
CA LEU A 180 -18.89 42.19 66.37
C LEU A 180 -18.69 42.69 67.81
N GLY A 181 -17.44 42.85 68.28
CA GLY A 181 -17.09 43.39 69.61
C GLY A 181 -16.13 42.51 70.40
N SER A 182 -16.03 42.75 71.72
CA SER A 182 -15.19 41.99 72.65
C SER A 182 -15.92 40.77 73.21
N GLU A 183 -15.21 39.65 73.39
CA GLU A 183 -15.75 38.44 74.02
C GLU A 183 -15.95 38.62 75.54
N PRO A 184 -16.97 37.98 76.16
CA PRO A 184 -17.92 37.02 75.57
C PRO A 184 -19.04 37.70 74.76
N TYR A 185 -19.39 37.10 73.61
CA TYR A 185 -20.47 37.60 72.75
C TYR A 185 -21.84 37.39 73.40
N SER A 186 -22.70 38.41 73.30
CA SER A 186 -24.14 38.30 73.60
C SER A 186 -24.84 37.34 72.65
N LYS A 187 -25.99 36.78 73.07
CA LYS A 187 -26.83 35.88 72.24
C LYS A 187 -27.22 36.53 70.91
N GLU A 188 -27.40 37.84 70.89
CA GLU A 188 -27.69 38.61 69.68
C GLU A 188 -26.47 38.73 68.76
N GLN A 189 -25.26 38.94 69.31
CA GLN A 189 -24.02 38.97 68.53
C GLN A 189 -23.69 37.61 67.91
N ILE A 190 -23.98 36.51 68.61
CA ILE A 190 -23.82 35.14 68.07
C ILE A 190 -24.77 34.92 66.89
N LYS A 191 -26.04 35.31 67.00
CA LYS A 191 -26.98 35.22 65.87
C LYS A 191 -26.52 36.07 64.67
N VAL A 192 -25.98 37.27 64.89
CA VAL A 192 -25.45 38.11 63.80
C VAL A 192 -24.18 37.51 63.18
N LEU A 193 -23.31 36.88 63.98
CA LEU A 193 -22.17 36.10 63.51
C LEU A 193 -22.64 34.97 62.58
N ASP A 194 -23.63 34.19 63.00
CA ASP A 194 -24.17 33.08 62.21
C ASP A 194 -24.76 33.58 60.88
N ILE A 195 -25.53 34.68 60.92
CA ILE A 195 -26.09 35.30 59.71
C ILE A 195 -24.97 35.74 58.78
N LEU A 196 -23.95 36.46 59.28
CA LEU A 196 -22.84 36.95 58.45
C LEU A 196 -22.01 35.80 57.86
N ALA A 197 -21.76 34.74 58.64
CA ALA A 197 -21.05 33.56 58.18
C ALA A 197 -21.82 32.77 57.11
N GLU A 198 -23.16 32.75 57.16
CA GLU A 198 -24.02 32.07 56.18
C GLU A 198 -24.14 32.86 54.86
N ILE A 199 -24.27 34.20 54.94
CA ILE A 199 -24.58 35.02 53.76
C ILE A 199 -23.37 35.54 53.01
N ILE A 200 -22.20 35.68 53.66
CA ILE A 200 -20.99 36.19 53.00
C ILE A 200 -20.45 35.10 52.06
N LYS A 201 -20.38 35.44 50.78
CA LYS A 201 -19.92 34.54 49.70
C LYS A 201 -18.75 35.16 48.92
N PRO A 202 -17.89 34.35 48.30
CA PRO A 202 -16.80 34.85 47.48
C PRO A 202 -17.30 35.74 46.33
N ASN A 203 -16.56 36.80 46.05
CA ASN A 203 -16.84 37.70 44.92
C ASN A 203 -15.62 37.89 44.00
N VAL A 204 -14.49 37.26 44.32
CA VAL A 204 -13.30 37.20 43.48
C VAL A 204 -13.09 35.75 43.04
N ILE A 205 -13.17 35.50 41.74
CA ILE A 205 -13.11 34.17 41.13
C ILE A 205 -12.10 34.19 39.99
N TYR A 206 -11.27 33.16 39.86
CA TYR A 206 -10.34 33.02 38.75
C TYR A 206 -11.07 33.00 37.39
N ASP A 207 -10.64 33.86 36.46
CA ASP A 207 -11.21 33.98 35.12
C ASP A 207 -10.33 33.22 34.13
N SER A 208 -10.60 31.91 34.00
CA SER A 208 -9.85 31.03 33.10
C SER A 208 -9.97 31.45 31.65
N ASP A 209 -11.16 31.91 31.24
CA ASP A 209 -11.44 32.25 29.85
C ASP A 209 -10.66 33.50 29.43
N PHE A 210 -10.65 34.52 30.30
CA PHE A 210 -9.87 35.72 30.05
C PHE A 210 -8.37 35.46 30.13
N THR A 211 -7.90 34.67 31.10
CA THR A 211 -6.48 34.32 31.23
C THR A 211 -5.99 33.57 29.99
N ASN A 212 -6.72 32.54 29.54
CA ASN A 212 -6.38 31.80 28.32
C ASN A 212 -6.41 32.68 27.07
N LYS A 213 -7.36 33.62 26.98
CA LYS A 213 -7.42 34.57 25.86
C LYS A 213 -6.21 35.48 25.78
N ILE A 214 -5.66 35.90 26.93
CA ILE A 214 -4.42 36.69 26.98
C ILE A 214 -3.23 35.83 26.57
N ILE A 215 -3.11 34.61 27.10
CA ILE A 215 -2.08 33.64 26.71
C ILE A 215 -2.09 33.41 25.19
N ASP A 216 -3.27 33.19 24.60
CA ASP A 216 -3.43 33.01 23.16
C ASP A 216 -3.03 34.26 22.36
N THR A 217 -3.24 35.45 22.92
CA THR A 217 -2.86 36.71 22.29
C THR A 217 -1.35 36.90 22.31
N ASP A 218 -0.70 36.60 23.43
CA ASP A 218 0.75 36.68 23.58
C ASP A 218 1.45 35.62 22.73
N ALA A 219 0.90 34.40 22.67
CA ALA A 219 1.38 33.33 21.80
C ALA A 219 1.28 33.69 20.30
N LYS A 220 0.29 34.50 19.89
CA LYS A 220 0.18 35.01 18.51
C LYS A 220 1.23 36.07 18.17
N ASN A 221 1.82 36.73 19.17
CA ASN A 221 2.84 37.75 18.98
C ASN A 221 4.27 37.18 18.90
N ILE A 222 4.44 35.85 19.01
CA ILE A 222 5.73 35.18 18.85
C ILE A 222 6.29 35.46 17.43
N SER A 223 7.51 36.00 17.36
CA SER A 223 8.23 36.11 16.08
C SER A 223 8.68 34.73 15.60
N TYR A 224 8.34 34.39 14.36
CA TYR A 224 8.78 33.16 13.69
C TYR A 224 10.23 33.22 13.17
N THR A 225 10.91 34.35 13.36
CA THR A 225 12.28 34.58 12.86
C THR A 225 13.19 35.06 13.98
N LYS A 226 14.48 34.65 13.92
CA LYS A 226 15.50 35.00 14.93
C LYS A 226 16.68 35.82 14.40
N GLY A 227 16.68 36.13 13.10
CA GLY A 227 17.72 36.96 12.47
C GLY A 227 17.50 37.13 10.97
N LYS A 228 18.37 37.91 10.34
CA LYS A 228 18.40 38.15 8.89
C LYS A 228 19.80 37.81 8.36
N VAL A 229 19.85 37.15 7.20
CA VAL A 229 21.05 36.96 6.39
C VAL A 229 20.94 37.91 5.21
N SER A 230 21.98 38.72 4.99
CA SER A 230 21.97 39.71 3.91
C SER A 230 22.53 39.14 2.62
N GLU A 231 22.09 39.67 1.47
CA GLU A 231 22.66 39.33 0.17
C GLU A 231 24.20 39.50 0.17
N GLY A 232 24.90 38.50 -0.37
CA GLY A 232 26.37 38.46 -0.40
C GLY A 232 27.04 37.97 0.89
N GLU A 233 26.29 37.69 1.96
CA GLU A 233 26.84 37.12 3.20
C GLU A 233 27.28 35.67 3.00
N LEU A 234 28.44 35.29 3.55
CA LEU A 234 28.96 33.92 3.46
C LEU A 234 28.17 32.98 4.37
N ILE A 235 27.51 31.98 3.78
CA ILE A 235 26.74 30.96 4.51
C ILE A 235 27.65 29.80 4.92
N ILE A 236 28.38 29.23 3.97
CA ILE A 236 29.25 28.08 4.24
C ILE A 236 30.41 27.99 3.24
N LEU A 237 31.60 27.65 3.77
CA LEU A 237 32.80 27.39 2.97
C LEU A 237 32.82 25.97 2.43
N LYS A 238 33.49 25.76 1.30
CA LYS A 238 33.85 24.44 0.80
C LYS A 238 34.61 23.65 1.85
N GLY A 239 34.15 22.43 2.13
CA GLY A 239 34.67 21.57 3.19
C GLY A 239 34.23 21.94 4.61
N GLY A 240 33.37 22.95 4.78
CA GLY A 240 32.79 23.27 6.09
C GLY A 240 31.74 22.23 6.51
N ILE A 241 31.64 21.94 7.81
CA ILE A 241 30.60 21.05 8.34
C ILE A 241 29.26 21.79 8.39
N VAL A 242 28.20 21.12 7.90
CA VAL A 242 26.81 21.59 7.93
C VAL A 242 26.19 21.25 9.28
N GLU A 243 26.30 22.16 10.24
CA GLU A 243 25.75 22.00 11.59
C GLU A 243 25.38 23.35 12.23
N GLY A 244 24.55 23.31 13.28
CA GLY A 244 24.15 24.48 14.06
C GLY A 244 23.61 25.62 13.19
N LYS A 245 24.13 26.83 13.40
CA LYS A 245 23.71 28.05 12.68
C LYS A 245 23.81 27.91 11.14
N LYS A 246 24.81 27.20 10.62
CA LYS A 246 24.98 27.01 9.17
C LYS A 246 23.85 26.18 8.59
N LEU A 247 23.45 25.12 9.29
CA LEU A 247 22.31 24.28 8.91
C LEU A 247 21.01 25.08 8.93
N GLU A 248 20.78 25.91 9.96
CA GLU A 248 19.61 26.80 10.05
C GLU A 248 19.54 27.81 8.90
N MET A 249 20.67 28.45 8.57
CA MET A 249 20.77 29.37 7.44
C MET A 249 20.52 28.66 6.11
N LEU A 250 21.09 27.46 5.92
CA LEU A 250 20.89 26.66 4.71
C LEU A 250 19.44 26.19 4.56
N ASN A 251 18.79 25.75 5.65
CA ASN A 251 17.38 25.37 5.66
C ASN A 251 16.47 26.55 5.35
N SER A 252 16.74 27.71 5.97
CA SER A 252 15.99 28.94 5.71
C SER A 252 16.15 29.43 4.27
N LEU A 253 17.39 29.38 3.74
CA LEU A 253 17.66 29.72 2.34
C LEU A 253 16.98 28.73 1.38
N LYS A 254 16.99 27.43 1.69
CA LYS A 254 16.30 26.40 0.92
C LYS A 254 14.81 26.71 0.82
N SER A 255 14.16 26.94 1.96
CA SER A 255 12.73 27.26 2.02
C SER A 255 12.38 28.54 1.23
N GLU A 256 13.19 29.58 1.36
CA GLU A 256 12.96 30.86 0.67
C GLU A 256 13.30 30.81 -0.84
N SER A 257 14.26 29.98 -1.23
CA SER A 257 14.58 29.74 -2.64
C SER A 257 13.46 28.97 -3.32
N GLU A 258 12.95 27.91 -2.68
CA GLU A 258 11.83 27.11 -3.18
C GLU A 258 10.53 27.94 -3.31
N SER A 259 10.36 28.99 -2.50
CA SER A 259 9.23 29.93 -2.59
C SER A 259 9.40 31.03 -3.66
N LYS A 260 10.63 31.37 -4.08
CA LYS A 260 10.90 32.41 -5.10
C LYS A 260 10.92 31.91 -6.55
N VAL A 261 11.11 30.61 -6.80
CA VAL A 261 11.26 30.05 -8.17
C VAL A 261 9.96 30.08 -9.01
N TRP A 262 8.86 30.61 -8.49
CA TRP A 262 7.51 30.66 -9.10
C TRP A 262 7.34 31.69 -10.22
N THR A 263 8.31 31.84 -11.12
CA THR A 263 8.04 32.52 -12.41
C THR A 263 7.52 31.50 -13.42
N ASP A 264 6.47 31.85 -14.18
CA ASP A 264 5.81 30.95 -15.14
C ASP A 264 6.78 30.34 -16.18
N SER A 265 7.86 31.07 -16.52
CA SER A 265 8.91 30.59 -17.44
C SER A 265 9.74 29.45 -16.85
N ASN A 266 10.09 29.48 -15.56
CA ASN A 266 10.88 28.44 -14.92
C ASN A 266 10.05 27.17 -14.69
N TYR A 267 8.76 27.33 -14.43
CA TYR A 267 7.81 26.23 -14.26
C TYR A 267 7.75 25.30 -15.48
N ASN A 268 7.66 25.87 -16.69
CA ASN A 268 7.59 25.08 -17.92
C ASN A 268 8.87 24.27 -18.17
N TRP A 269 10.04 24.82 -17.86
CA TRP A 269 11.32 24.10 -17.99
C TRP A 269 11.45 22.94 -17.00
N ILE A 270 10.97 23.12 -15.76
CA ILE A 270 10.95 22.06 -14.74
C ILE A 270 10.05 20.90 -15.20
N ILE A 271 8.83 21.21 -15.68
CA ILE A 271 7.93 20.18 -16.21
C ILE A 271 8.55 19.47 -17.41
N LEU A 272 9.19 20.19 -18.32
CA LEU A 272 9.84 19.59 -19.48
C LEU A 272 10.96 18.63 -19.03
N GLY A 273 11.78 19.04 -18.06
CA GLY A 273 12.81 18.20 -17.48
C GLY A 273 12.25 16.90 -16.89
N TYR A 274 11.22 17.00 -16.05
CA TYR A 274 10.55 15.81 -15.50
C TYR A 274 9.90 14.95 -16.57
N THR A 275 9.30 15.57 -17.60
CA THR A 275 8.70 14.85 -18.72
C THR A 275 9.74 14.03 -19.47
N ILE A 276 10.92 14.60 -19.74
CA ILE A 276 12.02 13.88 -20.39
C ILE A 276 12.48 12.69 -19.54
N LEU A 277 12.70 12.89 -18.24
CA LEU A 277 13.18 11.84 -17.34
C LEU A 277 12.18 10.69 -17.19
N VAL A 278 10.90 11.00 -16.98
CA VAL A 278 9.83 10.00 -16.89
C VAL A 278 9.65 9.28 -18.23
N ALA A 279 9.62 10.02 -19.34
CA ALA A 279 9.52 9.43 -20.68
C ALA A 279 10.69 8.47 -20.97
N LEU A 280 11.92 8.83 -20.59
CA LEU A 280 13.09 7.96 -20.74
C LEU A 280 12.96 6.69 -19.91
N ALA A 281 12.55 6.79 -18.64
CA ALA A 281 12.34 5.61 -17.79
C ALA A 281 11.26 4.67 -18.36
N MET A 282 10.11 5.21 -18.75
CA MET A 282 9.02 4.44 -19.35
C MET A 282 9.41 3.87 -20.71
N LEU A 283 10.24 4.58 -21.49
CA LEU A 283 10.75 4.10 -22.78
C LEU A 283 11.73 2.95 -22.58
N MET A 284 12.64 3.05 -21.60
CA MET A 284 13.53 1.95 -21.22
C MET A 284 12.75 0.70 -20.82
N LEU A 285 11.66 0.86 -20.06
CA LEU A 285 10.75 -0.25 -19.72
C LEU A 285 10.12 -0.87 -20.97
N LEU A 286 9.61 -0.04 -21.88
CA LEU A 286 8.98 -0.52 -23.12
C LEU A 286 9.98 -1.20 -24.06
N LEU A 287 11.22 -0.68 -24.16
CA LEU A 287 12.31 -1.29 -24.92
C LEU A 287 12.80 -2.60 -24.28
N PHE A 288 12.86 -2.67 -22.94
CA PHE A 288 13.17 -3.90 -22.22
C PHE A 288 12.15 -5.00 -22.56
N LEU A 289 10.86 -4.67 -22.50
CA LEU A 289 9.80 -5.60 -22.88
C LEU A 289 9.93 -6.03 -24.34
N LYS A 290 10.11 -5.08 -25.27
CA LYS A 290 10.27 -5.39 -26.69
C LYS A 290 11.48 -6.28 -26.98
N LYS A 291 12.59 -6.10 -26.28
CA LYS A 291 13.84 -6.84 -26.54
C LYS A 291 13.90 -8.19 -25.85
N TYR A 292 13.48 -8.26 -24.58
CA TYR A 292 13.71 -9.45 -23.74
C TYR A 292 12.43 -10.23 -23.40
N ARG A 293 11.24 -9.64 -23.65
CA ARG A 293 9.93 -10.21 -23.27
C ARG A 293 8.87 -9.91 -24.35
N VAL A 294 9.15 -10.32 -25.58
CA VAL A 294 8.31 -10.03 -26.76
C VAL A 294 6.85 -10.48 -26.56
N GLU A 295 6.62 -11.61 -25.91
CA GLU A 295 5.28 -12.12 -25.60
C GLU A 295 4.49 -11.16 -24.69
N ILE A 296 5.13 -10.64 -23.63
CA ILE A 296 4.55 -9.63 -22.74
C ILE A 296 4.35 -8.31 -23.48
N TYR A 297 5.30 -7.92 -24.34
CA TYR A 297 5.19 -6.70 -25.14
C TYR A 297 4.00 -6.77 -26.11
N ASN A 298 3.78 -7.91 -26.77
CA ASN A 298 2.72 -8.03 -27.77
C ASN A 298 1.31 -7.97 -27.16
N ASN A 299 1.16 -8.39 -25.90
CA ASN A 299 -0.11 -8.33 -25.19
C ASN A 299 -0.34 -6.95 -24.52
N ASN A 300 -1.32 -6.20 -25.02
CA ASN A 300 -1.64 -4.86 -24.50
C ASN A 300 -2.07 -4.85 -23.04
N ASN A 301 -2.75 -5.90 -22.59
CA ASN A 301 -3.25 -6.00 -21.22
C ASN A 301 -2.09 -6.21 -20.23
N THR A 302 -1.09 -7.03 -20.57
CA THR A 302 0.11 -7.21 -19.74
C THR A 302 0.99 -5.96 -19.70
N VAL A 303 1.13 -5.22 -20.81
CA VAL A 303 1.83 -3.93 -20.80
C VAL A 303 1.09 -2.91 -19.93
N THR A 304 -0.23 -2.84 -20.05
CA THR A 304 -1.09 -1.96 -19.23
C THR A 304 -0.94 -2.29 -17.75
N PHE A 305 -0.97 -3.57 -17.39
CA PHE A 305 -0.76 -4.04 -16.03
C PHE A 305 0.58 -3.55 -15.43
N ILE A 306 1.68 -3.65 -16.19
CA ILE A 306 3.00 -3.21 -15.73
C ILE A 306 3.02 -1.67 -15.53
N PHE A 307 2.54 -0.92 -16.51
CA PHE A 307 2.52 0.56 -16.47
C PHE A 307 1.62 1.06 -15.33
N PHE A 308 0.49 0.41 -15.11
CA PHE A 308 -0.43 0.69 -14.02
C PHE A 308 0.22 0.46 -12.65
N ASN A 309 0.98 -0.63 -12.46
CA ASN A 309 1.65 -0.90 -11.19
C ASN A 309 2.78 0.10 -10.90
N VAL A 310 3.55 0.52 -11.92
CA VAL A 310 4.55 1.60 -11.79
C VAL A 310 3.88 2.90 -11.35
N PHE A 311 2.82 3.31 -12.05
CA PHE A 311 2.07 4.51 -11.71
C PHE A 311 1.47 4.43 -10.29
N SER A 312 0.87 3.28 -9.93
CA SER A 312 0.21 3.10 -8.63
C SER A 312 1.19 3.22 -7.47
N MET A 313 2.40 2.66 -7.58
CA MET A 313 3.42 2.82 -6.55
C MET A 313 3.89 4.26 -6.41
N ILE A 314 4.10 4.96 -7.53
CA ILE A 314 4.46 6.38 -7.52
C ILE A 314 3.36 7.21 -6.89
N PHE A 315 2.11 6.94 -7.25
CA PHE A 315 0.92 7.61 -6.74
C PHE A 315 0.79 7.44 -5.22
N VAL A 316 0.86 6.20 -4.71
CA VAL A 316 0.74 5.92 -3.27
C VAL A 316 1.88 6.60 -2.49
N GLN A 317 3.12 6.49 -2.94
CA GLN A 317 4.26 7.16 -2.29
C GLN A 317 4.08 8.68 -2.25
N THR A 318 3.65 9.27 -3.36
CA THR A 318 3.43 10.72 -3.46
C THR A 318 2.32 11.17 -2.52
N LEU A 319 1.22 10.42 -2.44
CA LEU A 319 0.12 10.72 -1.51
C LEU A 319 0.57 10.68 -0.05
N VAL A 320 1.34 9.66 0.33
CA VAL A 320 1.85 9.52 1.71
C VAL A 320 2.73 10.71 2.08
N ILE A 321 3.69 11.06 1.23
CA ILE A 321 4.61 12.20 1.47
C ILE A 321 3.84 13.52 1.53
N LYS A 322 2.85 13.70 0.63
CA LYS A 322 2.02 14.91 0.63
C LYS A 322 1.16 15.05 1.89
N TYR A 323 0.71 13.94 2.48
CA TYR A 323 -0.07 13.96 3.70
C TYR A 323 0.81 14.20 4.93
N ASN A 324 1.89 13.43 5.08
CA ASN A 324 2.89 13.64 6.11
C ASN A 324 4.24 13.00 5.68
N PRO A 325 5.32 13.80 5.55
CA PRO A 325 6.62 13.33 5.10
C PRO A 325 7.32 12.35 6.06
N ASP A 326 6.94 12.32 7.34
CA ASP A 326 7.52 11.42 8.34
C ASP A 326 7.19 9.95 8.05
N TYR A 327 6.09 9.68 7.33
CA TYR A 327 5.70 8.33 6.91
C TYR A 327 6.41 7.86 5.64
N LEU A 328 7.49 8.52 5.22
CA LEU A 328 8.27 8.23 4.00
C LEU A 328 8.50 6.73 3.76
N TYR A 329 8.86 6.00 4.82
CA TYR A 329 9.28 4.60 4.76
C TYR A 329 8.15 3.58 4.95
N VAL A 330 6.90 4.01 5.16
CA VAL A 330 5.78 3.07 5.41
C VAL A 330 5.33 2.31 4.15
N VAL A 331 5.56 2.88 2.97
CA VAL A 331 5.03 2.34 1.71
C VAL A 331 5.82 1.11 1.26
N PRO A 332 5.17 -0.06 1.10
CA PRO A 332 5.86 -1.30 0.82
C PRO A 332 6.22 -1.42 -0.68
N LEU A 333 7.24 -0.70 -1.15
CA LEU A 333 7.64 -0.75 -2.55
C LEU A 333 8.12 -2.15 -3.00
N SER A 334 8.48 -3.04 -2.07
CA SER A 334 8.77 -4.46 -2.31
C SER A 334 7.57 -5.22 -2.93
N VAL A 335 6.34 -4.73 -2.76
CA VAL A 335 5.14 -5.30 -3.38
C VAL A 335 5.25 -5.32 -4.91
N LEU A 336 5.87 -4.29 -5.51
CA LEU A 336 5.99 -4.19 -6.97
C LEU A 336 6.78 -5.36 -7.57
N PRO A 337 8.02 -5.65 -7.15
CA PRO A 337 8.76 -6.80 -7.66
C PRO A 337 8.10 -8.14 -7.28
N ILE A 338 7.40 -8.25 -6.15
CA ILE A 338 6.65 -9.47 -5.77
C ILE A 338 5.52 -9.73 -6.78
N VAL A 339 4.67 -8.74 -7.01
CA VAL A 339 3.53 -8.85 -7.91
C VAL A 339 4.00 -9.16 -9.32
N LEU A 340 4.99 -8.43 -9.84
CA LEU A 340 5.50 -8.66 -11.19
C LEU A 340 6.16 -10.04 -11.35
N LYS A 341 6.85 -10.53 -10.30
CA LYS A 341 7.41 -11.88 -10.29
C LYS A 341 6.31 -12.95 -10.30
N ALA A 342 5.19 -12.72 -9.60
CA ALA A 342 4.09 -13.69 -9.51
C ALA A 342 3.36 -13.93 -10.85
N PHE A 343 3.34 -12.93 -11.74
CA PHE A 343 2.69 -13.02 -13.06
C PHE A 343 3.65 -13.25 -14.23
N PHE A 344 4.92 -12.88 -14.05
CA PHE A 344 5.92 -12.91 -15.11
C PHE A 344 7.22 -13.57 -14.63
N ASP A 345 8.25 -12.77 -14.34
CA ASP A 345 9.55 -13.27 -13.93
C ASP A 345 10.32 -12.26 -13.09
N ALA A 346 11.30 -12.78 -12.35
CA ALA A 346 12.13 -12.01 -11.43
C ALA A 346 12.90 -10.86 -12.10
N ARG A 347 13.36 -11.03 -13.35
CA ARG A 347 14.18 -10.02 -14.04
C ARG A 347 13.34 -8.80 -14.40
N LEU A 348 12.12 -9.02 -14.91
CA LEU A 348 11.17 -7.93 -15.16
C LEU A 348 10.76 -7.22 -13.86
N GLY A 349 10.49 -7.98 -12.79
CA GLY A 349 10.16 -7.43 -11.48
C GLY A 349 11.24 -6.49 -10.94
N LEU A 350 12.50 -6.93 -10.93
CA LEU A 350 13.63 -6.12 -10.47
C LEU A 350 13.86 -4.88 -11.35
N PHE A 351 13.83 -5.05 -12.68
CA PHE A 351 14.07 -3.94 -13.62
C PHE A 351 13.01 -2.83 -13.45
N THR A 352 11.74 -3.22 -13.33
CA THR A 352 10.63 -2.29 -13.12
C THR A 352 10.72 -1.61 -11.76
N HIS A 353 11.10 -2.36 -10.72
CA HIS A 353 11.31 -1.83 -9.36
C HIS A 353 12.39 -0.75 -9.32
N VAL A 354 13.57 -1.02 -9.90
CA VAL A 354 14.68 -0.06 -9.93
C VAL A 354 14.27 1.22 -10.66
N LEU A 355 13.61 1.13 -11.82
CA LEU A 355 13.13 2.31 -12.53
C LEU A 355 12.12 3.12 -11.70
N THR A 356 11.21 2.43 -11.00
CA THR A 356 10.21 3.07 -10.14
C THR A 356 10.86 3.81 -8.97
N VAL A 357 11.83 3.18 -8.30
CA VAL A 357 12.58 3.79 -7.19
C VAL A 357 13.39 5.01 -7.65
N LEU A 358 14.01 4.94 -8.84
CA LEU A 358 14.73 6.08 -9.43
C LEU A 358 13.80 7.27 -9.70
N LEU A 359 12.58 7.01 -10.21
CA LEU A 359 11.58 8.06 -10.41
C LEU A 359 11.10 8.66 -9.09
N LEU A 360 10.89 7.83 -8.06
CA LEU A 360 10.53 8.28 -6.71
C LEU A 360 11.62 9.14 -6.06
N GLY A 361 12.88 8.93 -6.44
CA GLY A 361 14.01 9.78 -6.02
C GLY A 361 13.82 11.27 -6.25
N TYR A 362 13.00 11.67 -7.22
CA TYR A 362 12.69 13.09 -7.49
C TYR A 362 11.55 13.64 -6.62
N ILE A 363 10.77 12.78 -5.98
CA ILE A 363 9.60 13.13 -5.16
C ILE A 363 9.98 13.16 -3.67
N VAL A 364 10.86 12.26 -3.24
CA VAL A 364 11.13 12.03 -1.81
C VAL A 364 12.25 12.94 -1.25
N PRO A 365 12.17 13.35 0.03
CA PRO A 365 13.31 13.95 0.72
C PRO A 365 14.41 12.90 0.95
N ASN A 366 15.67 13.35 1.10
CA ASN A 366 16.83 12.48 1.32
C ASN A 366 16.94 11.34 0.28
N SER A 367 16.77 11.69 -1.00
CA SER A 367 16.59 10.74 -2.11
C SER A 367 17.68 9.67 -2.21
N PHE A 368 18.93 9.99 -1.90
CA PHE A 368 20.02 9.01 -1.95
C PHE A 368 19.83 7.85 -0.95
N GLU A 369 19.53 8.16 0.31
CA GLU A 369 19.27 7.14 1.35
C GLU A 369 18.04 6.30 0.97
N PHE A 370 16.97 6.97 0.54
CA PHE A 370 15.74 6.32 0.13
C PHE A 370 15.95 5.35 -1.05
N ILE A 371 16.64 5.80 -2.11
CA ILE A 371 16.92 4.97 -3.29
C ILE A 371 17.77 3.77 -2.89
N TYR A 372 18.82 3.98 -2.09
CA TYR A 372 19.72 2.90 -1.68
C TYR A 372 18.96 1.83 -0.87
N LEU A 373 18.20 2.25 0.14
CA LEU A 373 17.36 1.37 0.97
C LEU A 373 16.44 0.50 0.11
N HIS A 374 15.71 1.12 -0.81
CA HIS A 374 14.68 0.43 -1.61
C HIS A 374 15.27 -0.44 -2.73
N ILE A 375 16.42 -0.09 -3.29
CA ILE A 375 17.11 -0.95 -4.26
C ILE A 375 17.59 -2.23 -3.56
N ILE A 376 18.26 -2.12 -2.40
CA ILE A 376 18.74 -3.28 -1.66
C ILE A 376 17.56 -4.16 -1.21
N ALA A 377 16.51 -3.57 -0.65
CA ALA A 377 15.30 -4.30 -0.27
C ALA A 377 14.63 -5.01 -1.47
N GLY A 378 14.59 -4.36 -2.63
CA GLY A 378 14.07 -4.95 -3.87
C GLY A 378 14.89 -6.14 -4.37
N ILE A 379 16.23 -6.05 -4.29
CA ILE A 379 17.13 -7.16 -4.63
C ILE A 379 16.90 -8.34 -3.68
N VAL A 380 16.89 -8.10 -2.36
CA VAL A 380 16.62 -9.15 -1.36
C VAL A 380 15.28 -9.81 -1.61
N THR A 381 14.23 -9.01 -1.87
CA THR A 381 12.89 -9.51 -2.23
C THR A 381 12.97 -10.49 -3.39
N ILE A 382 13.68 -10.18 -4.47
CA ILE A 382 13.77 -11.06 -5.63
C ILE A 382 14.57 -12.34 -5.35
N LEU A 383 15.65 -12.24 -4.56
CA LEU A 383 16.53 -13.35 -4.21
C LEU A 383 15.88 -14.35 -3.24
N THR A 384 15.06 -13.89 -2.30
CA THR A 384 14.43 -14.76 -1.30
C THR A 384 13.17 -15.45 -1.82
N VAL A 385 12.44 -14.79 -2.71
CA VAL A 385 11.07 -15.16 -3.11
C VAL A 385 11.06 -16.32 -4.12
N SER A 386 11.73 -17.44 -3.86
CA SER A 386 11.80 -18.55 -4.82
C SER A 386 10.45 -19.27 -5.01
N GLU A 387 9.53 -19.14 -4.04
CA GLU A 387 8.22 -19.82 -4.05
C GLU A 387 7.19 -18.99 -3.24
N LEU A 388 6.47 -18.06 -3.88
CA LEU A 388 5.48 -17.18 -3.21
C LEU A 388 4.32 -17.93 -2.54
N TYR A 389 4.04 -19.14 -3.00
CA TYR A 389 2.92 -19.96 -2.53
C TYR A 389 3.15 -20.60 -1.16
N LYS A 390 4.41 -20.80 -0.74
CA LYS A 390 4.68 -21.31 0.61
C LYS A 390 4.54 -20.15 1.56
N ARG A 391 3.46 -20.15 2.37
CA ARG A 391 3.21 -19.11 3.38
C ARG A 391 4.45 -18.80 4.22
N ALA A 392 5.19 -19.84 4.64
CA ALA A 392 6.44 -19.70 5.39
C ALA A 392 7.51 -18.86 4.65
N ASN A 393 7.67 -19.04 3.33
CA ASN A 393 8.66 -18.29 2.54
C ASN A 393 8.28 -16.82 2.41
N LEU A 394 6.99 -16.49 2.41
CA LEU A 394 6.52 -15.11 2.39
C LEU A 394 6.79 -14.41 3.73
N PHE A 395 6.53 -15.08 4.87
CA PHE A 395 6.92 -14.57 6.19
C PHE A 395 8.43 -14.36 6.30
N ILE A 396 9.24 -15.32 5.83
CA ILE A 396 10.71 -15.21 5.81
C ILE A 396 11.14 -14.02 4.95
N SER A 397 10.54 -13.84 3.78
CA SER A 397 10.85 -12.73 2.88
C SER A 397 10.53 -11.39 3.54
N VAL A 398 9.35 -11.25 4.16
CA VAL A 398 8.95 -10.03 4.88
C VAL A 398 9.90 -9.72 6.04
N ALA A 399 10.28 -10.73 6.83
CA ALA A 399 11.23 -10.55 7.92
C ALA A 399 12.60 -10.08 7.41
N GLN A 400 13.10 -10.66 6.32
CA GLN A 400 14.37 -10.26 5.71
C GLN A 400 14.32 -8.85 5.10
N ILE A 401 13.22 -8.47 4.45
CA ILE A 401 13.01 -7.12 3.92
C ILE A 401 13.01 -6.10 5.07
N THR A 402 12.28 -6.40 6.15
CA THR A 402 12.23 -5.53 7.34
C THR A 402 13.63 -5.37 7.95
N LEU A 403 14.34 -6.49 8.13
CA LEU A 403 15.68 -6.49 8.70
C LEU A 403 16.67 -5.70 7.84
N ILE A 404 16.62 -5.85 6.50
CA ILE A 404 17.56 -5.13 5.63
C ILE A 404 17.29 -3.63 5.63
N TYR A 405 16.04 -3.20 5.72
CA TYR A 405 15.72 -1.78 5.91
C TYR A 405 16.30 -1.25 7.22
N MET A 406 16.08 -1.95 8.34
CA MET A 406 16.58 -1.55 9.66
C MET A 406 18.11 -1.48 9.71
N ILE A 407 18.83 -2.49 9.20
CA ILE A 407 20.30 -2.51 9.16
C ILE A 407 20.84 -1.37 8.30
N THR A 408 20.26 -1.19 7.12
CA THR A 408 20.73 -0.17 6.17
C THR A 408 20.49 1.23 6.74
N TYR A 409 19.31 1.49 7.32
CA TYR A 409 19.00 2.79 7.94
C TYR A 409 19.90 3.06 9.16
N PHE A 410 20.15 2.05 10.00
CA PHE A 410 21.07 2.14 11.12
C PHE A 410 22.48 2.55 10.66
N ALA A 411 22.99 1.93 9.58
CA ALA A 411 24.27 2.29 9.00
C ALA A 411 24.30 3.74 8.49
N PHE A 412 23.28 4.18 7.75
CA PHE A 412 23.16 5.56 7.29
C PHE A 412 23.10 6.56 8.45
N SER A 413 22.38 6.24 9.52
CA SER A 413 22.24 7.11 10.69
C SER A 413 23.58 7.30 11.41
N ILE A 414 24.35 6.22 11.60
CA ILE A 414 25.70 6.30 12.19
C ILE A 414 26.63 7.14 11.32
N ILE A 415 26.58 6.96 9.99
CA ILE A 415 27.43 7.71 9.05
C ILE A 415 27.10 9.21 9.09
N LYS A 416 25.81 9.57 9.24
CA LYS A 416 25.35 10.96 9.26
C LYS A 416 25.64 11.67 10.60
N GLU A 417 25.34 11.02 11.72
CA GLU A 417 25.39 11.65 13.05
C GLU A 417 26.70 11.37 13.81
N GLY A 418 27.55 10.47 13.30
CA GLY A 418 28.82 10.09 13.93
C GLY A 418 28.67 9.29 15.23
N ASN A 419 27.43 9.00 15.66
CA ASN A 419 27.09 8.18 16.82
C ASN A 419 25.63 7.67 16.71
N ALA A 420 25.20 6.86 17.67
CA ALA A 420 23.87 6.25 17.69
C ALA A 420 22.83 7.01 18.55
N SER A 421 23.17 8.15 19.16
CA SER A 421 22.27 8.81 20.13
C SER A 421 21.12 9.59 19.48
N LYS A 422 21.24 9.93 18.19
CA LYS A 422 20.25 10.70 17.41
C LYS A 422 19.47 9.86 16.39
N ILE A 423 19.45 8.54 16.56
CA ILE A 423 18.70 7.65 15.66
C ILE A 423 17.19 7.86 15.87
N ASN A 424 16.45 8.07 14.78
CA ASN A 424 14.99 8.12 14.84
C ASN A 424 14.43 6.69 14.97
N LEU A 425 13.97 6.33 16.17
CA LEU A 425 13.40 5.02 16.46
C LEU A 425 12.05 4.78 15.76
N ASP A 426 11.31 5.84 15.41
CA ASP A 426 10.01 5.72 14.74
C ASP A 426 10.16 5.10 13.35
N TYR A 427 11.28 5.36 12.66
CA TYR A 427 11.55 4.73 11.36
C TYR A 427 11.69 3.21 11.45
N PHE A 428 12.16 2.66 12.57
CA PHE A 428 12.16 1.21 12.78
C PHE A 428 10.74 0.65 12.87
N MET A 429 9.81 1.37 13.52
CA MET A 429 8.40 1.01 13.51
C MET A 429 7.81 1.09 12.10
N LEU A 430 8.17 2.12 11.32
CA LEU A 430 7.75 2.24 9.93
C LEU A 430 8.28 1.11 9.04
N PHE A 431 9.52 0.65 9.24
CA PHE A 431 10.03 -0.52 8.51
C PHE A 431 9.30 -1.80 8.88
N ALA A 432 8.92 -1.98 10.15
CA ALA A 432 8.07 -3.10 10.56
C ALA A 432 6.68 -3.02 9.91
N ALA A 433 6.07 -1.82 9.87
CA ALA A 433 4.81 -1.59 9.17
C ALA A 433 4.93 -1.82 7.65
N ASN A 434 6.03 -1.39 7.03
CA ASN A 434 6.36 -1.64 5.62
C ASN A 434 6.43 -3.14 5.33
N GLY A 435 7.13 -3.90 6.16
CA GLY A 435 7.18 -5.35 6.08
C GLY A 435 5.77 -5.97 6.16
N LEU A 436 4.97 -5.56 7.14
CA LEU A 436 3.61 -6.07 7.31
C LEU A 436 2.69 -5.69 6.12
N LEU A 437 2.80 -4.47 5.60
CA LEU A 437 2.02 -4.05 4.44
C LEU A 437 2.45 -4.77 3.16
N SER A 438 3.65 -5.36 3.12
CA SER A 438 4.10 -6.18 1.99
C SER A 438 3.22 -7.44 1.79
N PHE A 439 2.49 -7.91 2.81
CA PHE A 439 1.50 -8.99 2.67
C PHE A 439 0.32 -8.61 1.75
N LEU A 440 0.08 -7.31 1.54
CA LEU A 440 -0.93 -6.84 0.56
C LEU A 440 -0.65 -7.37 -0.85
N ALA A 441 0.59 -7.77 -1.16
CA ALA A 441 0.92 -8.39 -2.44
C ALA A 441 0.02 -9.61 -2.75
N ILE A 442 -0.32 -10.45 -1.78
CA ILE A 442 -1.19 -11.62 -2.00
C ILE A 442 -2.60 -11.17 -2.42
N ILE A 443 -3.15 -10.18 -1.72
CA ILE A 443 -4.48 -9.63 -1.99
C ILE A 443 -4.50 -8.98 -3.38
N LEU A 444 -3.44 -8.20 -3.69
CA LEU A 444 -3.29 -7.56 -4.99
C LEU A 444 -3.16 -8.59 -6.12
N ILE A 445 -2.41 -9.68 -5.93
CA ILE A 445 -2.32 -10.77 -6.92
C ILE A 445 -3.71 -11.31 -7.24
N TYR A 446 -4.49 -11.71 -6.24
CA TYR A 446 -5.84 -12.24 -6.46
C TYR A 446 -6.77 -11.22 -7.15
N MET A 447 -6.72 -9.95 -6.72
CA MET A 447 -7.49 -8.88 -7.35
C MET A 447 -7.09 -8.68 -8.82
N TYR A 448 -5.80 -8.70 -9.11
CA TYR A 448 -5.26 -8.49 -10.45
C TYR A 448 -5.55 -9.66 -11.40
N GLU A 449 -5.65 -10.89 -10.90
CA GLU A 449 -6.09 -12.03 -11.72
C GLU A 449 -7.50 -11.79 -12.29
N LYS A 450 -8.40 -11.20 -11.50
CA LYS A 450 -9.77 -10.91 -11.94
C LYS A 450 -9.84 -9.68 -12.85
N VAL A 451 -9.13 -8.61 -12.51
CA VAL A 451 -9.18 -7.34 -13.27
C VAL A 451 -8.47 -7.48 -14.62
N PHE A 452 -7.35 -8.20 -14.67
CA PHE A 452 -6.53 -8.33 -15.87
C PHE A 452 -6.67 -9.70 -16.55
N GLY A 453 -7.46 -10.63 -16.03
CA GLY A 453 -7.60 -11.98 -16.63
C GLY A 453 -6.29 -12.76 -16.72
N LEU A 454 -5.32 -12.43 -15.85
CA LEU A 454 -4.05 -13.12 -15.74
C LEU A 454 -4.17 -14.31 -14.79
N VAL A 455 -3.24 -15.25 -14.88
CA VAL A 455 -3.11 -16.35 -13.91
C VAL A 455 -1.69 -16.28 -13.34
N SER A 456 -1.60 -16.14 -12.01
CA SER A 456 -0.32 -16.10 -11.31
C SER A 456 0.21 -17.52 -11.04
N ASP A 457 1.51 -17.62 -10.79
CA ASP A 457 2.15 -18.88 -10.38
C ASP A 457 1.55 -19.44 -9.09
N VAL A 458 1.02 -18.59 -8.21
CA VAL A 458 0.34 -19.00 -6.97
C VAL A 458 -0.94 -19.76 -7.31
N THR A 459 -1.78 -19.19 -8.18
CA THR A 459 -3.02 -19.85 -8.62
C THR A 459 -2.75 -21.09 -9.44
N LEU A 460 -1.72 -21.09 -10.30
CA LEU A 460 -1.33 -22.30 -11.03
C LEU A 460 -0.95 -23.43 -10.08
N LEU A 461 -0.19 -23.14 -9.03
CA LEU A 461 0.15 -24.17 -8.06
C LEU A 461 -1.08 -24.68 -7.31
N GLU A 462 -1.99 -23.79 -6.87
CA GLU A 462 -3.23 -24.20 -6.22
C GLU A 462 -4.07 -25.12 -7.12
N LEU A 463 -4.18 -24.79 -8.41
CA LEU A 463 -4.87 -25.60 -9.40
C LEU A 463 -4.15 -26.90 -9.72
N SER A 464 -2.82 -26.95 -9.61
CA SER A 464 -2.02 -28.17 -9.80
C SER A 464 -2.18 -29.20 -8.67
N ASN A 465 -2.81 -28.82 -7.56
CA ASN A 465 -3.10 -29.73 -6.46
C ASN A 465 -4.14 -30.77 -6.89
N THR A 466 -3.70 -32.03 -7.00
CA THR A 466 -4.53 -33.17 -7.42
C THR A 466 -5.68 -33.48 -6.47
N ASN A 467 -5.64 -32.96 -5.24
CA ASN A 467 -6.74 -33.07 -4.27
C ASN A 467 -7.77 -31.95 -4.41
N SER A 468 -7.65 -31.07 -5.41
CA SER A 468 -8.67 -30.07 -5.72
C SER A 468 -10.00 -30.74 -6.07
N LYS A 469 -11.11 -30.03 -5.85
CA LYS A 469 -12.46 -30.61 -5.96
C LYS A 469 -12.71 -31.26 -7.32
N LEU A 470 -12.31 -30.59 -8.42
CA LEU A 470 -12.54 -31.08 -9.78
C LEU A 470 -11.58 -32.24 -10.16
N LEU A 471 -10.30 -32.15 -9.80
CA LEU A 471 -9.34 -33.23 -10.09
C LEU A 471 -9.63 -34.49 -9.26
N ARG A 472 -10.12 -34.34 -8.03
CA ARG A 472 -10.61 -35.45 -7.24
C ARG A 472 -11.85 -36.10 -7.86
N GLU A 473 -12.80 -35.30 -8.34
CA GLU A 473 -13.97 -35.81 -9.06
C GLU A 473 -13.56 -36.55 -10.36
N LEU A 474 -12.57 -36.04 -11.08
CA LEU A 474 -11.98 -36.72 -12.25
C LEU A 474 -11.40 -38.08 -11.86
N ASN A 475 -10.60 -38.15 -10.79
CA ASN A 475 -10.00 -39.39 -10.31
C ASN A 475 -11.05 -40.42 -9.85
N GLU A 476 -12.13 -39.98 -9.20
CA GLU A 476 -13.20 -40.85 -8.72
C GLU A 476 -14.07 -41.40 -9.86
N LYS A 477 -14.41 -40.57 -10.86
CA LYS A 477 -15.34 -40.95 -11.94
C LYS A 477 -14.67 -41.50 -13.20
N ALA A 478 -13.45 -41.06 -13.50
CA ALA A 478 -12.68 -41.45 -14.68
C ALA A 478 -11.19 -41.65 -14.31
N PRO A 479 -10.87 -42.67 -13.49
CA PRO A 479 -9.52 -42.87 -12.95
C PRO A 479 -8.45 -43.10 -14.03
N GLY A 480 -8.80 -43.75 -15.14
CA GLY A 480 -7.90 -43.96 -16.27
C GLY A 480 -7.51 -42.64 -16.94
N THR A 481 -8.49 -41.78 -17.19
CA THR A 481 -8.28 -40.42 -17.70
C THR A 481 -7.47 -39.56 -16.72
N PHE A 482 -7.68 -39.71 -15.41
CA PHE A 482 -6.85 -39.01 -14.41
C PHE A 482 -5.37 -39.42 -14.49
N GLN A 483 -5.10 -40.74 -14.59
CA GLN A 483 -3.73 -41.24 -14.74
C GLN A 483 -3.09 -40.79 -16.05
N HIS A 484 -3.85 -40.80 -17.15
CA HIS A 484 -3.45 -40.23 -18.44
C HIS A 484 -3.03 -38.76 -18.29
N SER A 485 -3.91 -37.94 -17.73
CA SER A 485 -3.66 -36.50 -17.54
C SER A 485 -2.41 -36.24 -16.71
N MET A 486 -2.14 -37.06 -15.69
CA MET A 486 -0.91 -36.98 -14.90
C MET A 486 0.36 -37.30 -15.71
N GLN A 487 0.31 -38.32 -16.57
CA GLN A 487 1.44 -38.70 -17.44
C GLN A 487 1.71 -37.61 -18.47
N VAL A 488 0.65 -37.11 -19.12
CA VAL A 488 0.72 -35.99 -20.07
C VAL A 488 1.28 -34.74 -19.38
N ALA A 489 0.83 -34.41 -18.16
CA ALA A 489 1.35 -33.27 -17.41
C ALA A 489 2.86 -33.35 -17.17
N ASN A 490 3.38 -34.52 -16.80
CA ASN A 490 4.81 -34.73 -16.59
C ASN A 490 5.63 -34.64 -17.90
N LEU A 491 5.08 -35.14 -19.01
CA LEU A 491 5.70 -35.01 -20.34
C LEU A 491 5.75 -33.56 -20.80
N ALA A 492 4.61 -32.88 -20.71
CA ALA A 492 4.41 -31.53 -21.18
C ALA A 492 5.19 -30.51 -20.35
N GLU A 493 5.27 -30.67 -19.03
CA GLU A 493 6.12 -29.86 -18.14
C GLU A 493 7.60 -29.98 -18.53
N ALA A 494 8.09 -31.20 -18.77
CA ALA A 494 9.48 -31.43 -19.16
C ALA A 494 9.79 -30.81 -20.53
N ALA A 495 8.88 -30.94 -21.49
CA ALA A 495 9.01 -30.33 -22.81
C ALA A 495 9.01 -28.79 -22.74
N ALA A 496 8.12 -28.22 -21.93
CA ALA A 496 8.04 -26.77 -21.73
C ALA A 496 9.31 -26.20 -21.09
N ASN A 497 9.86 -26.87 -20.07
CA ASN A 497 11.10 -26.47 -19.42
C ASN A 497 12.28 -26.42 -20.40
N GLU A 498 12.39 -27.40 -21.30
CA GLU A 498 13.53 -27.51 -22.24
C GLU A 498 13.57 -26.36 -23.26
N ILE A 499 12.40 -25.82 -23.64
CA ILE A 499 12.33 -24.69 -24.59
C ILE A 499 12.13 -23.33 -23.91
N GLY A 500 12.06 -23.29 -22.58
CA GLY A 500 11.80 -22.08 -21.80
C GLY A 500 10.37 -21.53 -21.93
N ALA A 501 9.38 -22.38 -22.25
CA ALA A 501 7.96 -22.05 -22.16
C ALA A 501 7.47 -22.09 -20.70
N ASN A 502 6.26 -21.60 -20.42
CA ASN A 502 5.73 -21.64 -19.06
C ASN A 502 5.34 -23.06 -18.64
N SER A 503 6.26 -23.76 -17.97
CA SER A 503 6.11 -25.16 -17.58
C SER A 503 5.04 -25.40 -16.52
N MET A 504 4.90 -24.50 -15.54
CA MET A 504 3.85 -24.58 -14.52
C MET A 504 2.46 -24.46 -15.15
N LEU A 505 2.30 -23.54 -16.11
CA LEU A 505 1.05 -23.37 -16.85
C LEU A 505 0.73 -24.61 -17.68
N VAL A 506 1.71 -25.16 -18.41
CA VAL A 506 1.54 -26.38 -19.21
C VAL A 506 1.16 -27.57 -18.34
N ARG A 507 1.89 -27.78 -17.24
CA ARG A 507 1.61 -28.86 -16.28
C ARG A 507 0.18 -28.75 -15.76
N THR A 508 -0.20 -27.56 -15.31
CA THR A 508 -1.54 -27.31 -14.77
C THR A 508 -2.60 -27.53 -15.84
N GLY A 509 -2.44 -26.94 -17.03
CA GLY A 509 -3.35 -27.12 -18.16
C GLY A 509 -3.55 -28.59 -18.54
N ALA A 510 -2.47 -29.37 -18.57
CA ALA A 510 -2.51 -30.80 -18.85
C ALA A 510 -3.30 -31.61 -17.81
N LEU A 511 -3.36 -31.20 -16.54
CA LEU A 511 -4.18 -31.90 -15.55
C LEU A 511 -5.68 -31.76 -15.80
N TYR A 512 -6.10 -30.68 -16.46
CA TYR A 512 -7.52 -30.38 -16.69
C TYR A 512 -7.99 -30.67 -18.11
N HIS A 513 -7.09 -30.91 -19.08
CA HIS A 513 -7.43 -30.93 -20.51
C HIS A 513 -8.61 -31.88 -20.85
N ASP A 514 -8.70 -32.98 -20.12
CA ASP A 514 -9.62 -34.09 -20.37
C ASP A 514 -10.80 -34.17 -19.38
N VAL A 515 -11.02 -33.16 -18.54
CA VAL A 515 -12.09 -33.19 -17.50
C VAL A 515 -13.49 -33.38 -18.07
N GLY A 516 -13.70 -33.12 -19.36
CA GLY A 516 -14.98 -33.39 -20.01
C GLY A 516 -15.35 -34.87 -20.11
N LYS A 517 -14.37 -35.78 -20.05
CA LYS A 517 -14.59 -37.23 -20.08
C LYS A 517 -15.36 -37.73 -18.84
N ILE A 518 -15.43 -36.94 -17.76
CA ILE A 518 -16.25 -37.21 -16.56
C ILE A 518 -17.72 -37.46 -16.91
N VAL A 519 -18.25 -36.82 -17.96
CA VAL A 519 -19.66 -36.96 -18.34
C VAL A 519 -19.98 -38.38 -18.81
N ASN A 520 -19.08 -39.00 -19.56
CA ASN A 520 -19.29 -40.28 -20.22
C ASN A 520 -18.02 -41.18 -20.13
N PRO A 521 -17.53 -41.57 -18.93
CA PRO A 521 -16.19 -42.15 -18.77
C PRO A 521 -15.98 -43.45 -19.54
N MET A 522 -17.00 -44.32 -19.60
CA MET A 522 -16.93 -45.64 -20.25
C MET A 522 -16.74 -45.59 -21.77
N TYR A 523 -16.97 -44.45 -22.41
CA TYR A 523 -16.72 -44.25 -23.84
C TYR A 523 -15.25 -43.90 -24.15
N PHE A 524 -14.39 -43.84 -23.14
CA PHE A 524 -12.96 -43.59 -23.33
C PHE A 524 -12.18 -44.83 -22.89
N ILE A 525 -11.35 -45.35 -23.80
CA ILE A 525 -10.71 -46.67 -23.69
C ILE A 525 -9.88 -46.81 -22.42
N GLU A 526 -9.25 -45.73 -21.96
CA GLU A 526 -8.43 -45.72 -20.76
C GLU A 526 -9.22 -45.99 -19.46
N ASN A 527 -10.56 -45.82 -19.48
CA ASN A 527 -11.43 -46.08 -18.34
C ASN A 527 -12.15 -47.45 -18.43
N GLN A 528 -11.97 -48.19 -19.52
CA GLN A 528 -12.65 -49.49 -19.72
C GLN A 528 -11.87 -50.60 -19.01
N THR A 529 -12.48 -51.21 -17.99
CA THR A 529 -11.86 -52.30 -17.19
C THR A 529 -12.34 -53.69 -17.59
N THR A 530 -13.51 -53.81 -18.22
CA THR A 530 -14.20 -55.09 -18.48
C THR A 530 -14.03 -55.62 -19.91
N GLY A 531 -13.27 -54.92 -20.76
CA GLY A 531 -13.09 -55.27 -22.18
C GLY A 531 -14.32 -55.07 -23.06
N VAL A 532 -15.43 -54.59 -22.49
CA VAL A 532 -16.65 -54.23 -23.24
C VAL A 532 -16.52 -52.78 -23.72
N ASN A 533 -16.48 -52.59 -25.03
CA ASN A 533 -16.42 -51.26 -25.64
C ASN A 533 -17.82 -50.82 -26.09
N PRO A 534 -18.46 -49.82 -25.45
CA PRO A 534 -19.80 -49.36 -25.78
C PRO A 534 -19.92 -48.71 -27.17
N HIS A 535 -18.78 -48.40 -27.83
CA HIS A 535 -18.76 -47.96 -29.22
C HIS A 535 -19.14 -49.06 -30.22
N ASN A 536 -19.22 -50.33 -29.80
CA ASN A 536 -19.67 -51.42 -30.65
C ASN A 536 -21.17 -51.35 -30.96
N ASP A 537 -21.95 -50.75 -30.06
CA ASP A 537 -23.41 -50.64 -30.16
C ASP A 537 -23.87 -49.28 -30.73
N LEU A 538 -22.92 -48.43 -31.15
CA LEU A 538 -23.19 -47.10 -31.67
C LEU A 538 -22.81 -46.97 -33.14
N SER A 539 -23.49 -46.05 -33.85
CA SER A 539 -23.03 -45.62 -35.15
C SER A 539 -21.63 -44.96 -35.04
N PRO A 540 -20.77 -45.05 -36.06
CA PRO A 540 -19.48 -44.36 -36.04
C PRO A 540 -19.64 -42.84 -35.85
N ARG A 541 -20.70 -42.26 -36.43
CA ARG A 541 -21.05 -40.85 -36.24
C ARG A 541 -21.40 -40.48 -34.80
N ASP A 542 -22.19 -41.29 -34.10
CA ASP A 542 -22.54 -41.03 -32.69
C ASP A 542 -21.31 -41.21 -31.79
N SER A 543 -20.50 -42.22 -32.08
CA SER A 543 -19.21 -42.44 -31.39
C SER A 543 -18.27 -41.24 -31.54
N ALA A 544 -18.11 -40.74 -32.77
CA ALA A 544 -17.31 -39.55 -33.05
C ALA A 544 -17.85 -38.30 -32.34
N LYS A 545 -19.18 -38.16 -32.25
CA LYS A 545 -19.81 -37.05 -31.51
C LYS A 545 -19.53 -37.14 -30.02
N ILE A 546 -19.72 -38.30 -29.38
CA ILE A 546 -19.44 -38.49 -27.95
C ILE A 546 -17.98 -38.15 -27.64
N ILE A 547 -17.05 -38.59 -28.50
CA ILE A 547 -15.63 -38.31 -28.35
C ILE A 547 -15.37 -36.82 -28.52
N THR A 548 -15.85 -36.19 -29.59
CA THR A 548 -15.55 -34.75 -29.83
C THR A 548 -16.21 -33.82 -28.80
N ASP A 549 -17.38 -34.20 -28.26
CA ASP A 549 -18.12 -33.40 -27.28
C ASP A 549 -17.41 -33.28 -25.92
N HIS A 550 -16.43 -34.15 -25.59
CA HIS A 550 -15.69 -34.03 -24.32
C HIS A 550 -14.99 -32.67 -24.20
N VAL A 551 -14.57 -32.06 -25.30
CA VAL A 551 -13.93 -30.74 -25.28
C VAL A 551 -14.91 -29.68 -24.79
N ILE A 552 -16.11 -29.61 -25.40
CA ILE A 552 -17.14 -28.63 -25.03
C ILE A 552 -17.63 -28.89 -23.61
N LYS A 553 -17.85 -30.16 -23.23
CA LYS A 553 -18.22 -30.53 -21.86
C LYS A 553 -17.14 -30.21 -20.84
N GLY A 554 -15.87 -30.37 -21.21
CA GLY A 554 -14.74 -29.96 -20.37
C GLY A 554 -14.76 -28.45 -20.11
N VAL A 555 -15.01 -27.64 -21.14
CA VAL A 555 -15.15 -26.18 -21.00
C VAL A 555 -16.34 -25.81 -20.11
N GLU A 556 -17.50 -26.44 -20.29
CA GLU A 556 -18.70 -26.21 -19.45
C GLU A 556 -18.41 -26.53 -17.97
N ILE A 557 -17.77 -27.68 -17.69
CA ILE A 557 -17.40 -28.11 -16.34
C ILE A 557 -16.37 -27.15 -15.74
N ALA A 558 -15.31 -26.83 -16.47
CA ALA A 558 -14.26 -25.93 -15.99
C ALA A 558 -14.81 -24.54 -15.63
N LYS A 559 -15.72 -23.99 -16.45
CA LYS A 559 -16.42 -22.73 -16.11
C LYS A 559 -17.26 -22.84 -14.86
N LYS A 560 -18.01 -23.94 -14.69
CA LYS A 560 -18.81 -24.20 -13.47
C LYS A 560 -17.94 -24.24 -12.20
N TYR A 561 -16.69 -24.68 -12.34
CA TYR A 561 -15.70 -24.74 -11.26
C TYR A 561 -14.85 -23.47 -11.12
N ASN A 562 -15.17 -22.38 -11.85
CA ASN A 562 -14.42 -21.13 -11.86
C ASN A 562 -12.94 -21.28 -12.24
N ILE A 563 -12.61 -22.27 -13.07
CA ILE A 563 -11.26 -22.45 -13.60
C ILE A 563 -10.92 -21.26 -14.51
N PRO A 564 -9.73 -20.66 -14.40
CA PRO A 564 -9.35 -19.52 -15.24
C PRO A 564 -9.35 -19.85 -16.73
N ASP A 565 -9.73 -18.87 -17.58
CA ASP A 565 -9.82 -19.06 -19.03
C ASP A 565 -8.51 -19.56 -19.65
N ARG A 566 -7.36 -19.14 -19.11
CA ARG A 566 -6.04 -19.59 -19.56
C ARG A 566 -5.81 -21.10 -19.39
N ILE A 567 -6.48 -21.74 -18.42
CA ILE A 567 -6.47 -23.21 -18.25
C ILE A 567 -7.54 -23.85 -19.14
N ILE A 568 -8.71 -23.21 -19.27
CA ILE A 568 -9.76 -23.63 -20.20
C ILE A 568 -9.25 -23.65 -21.65
N ASP A 569 -8.30 -22.80 -22.00
CA ASP A 569 -7.63 -22.80 -23.30
C ASP A 569 -6.99 -24.16 -23.63
N PHE A 570 -6.33 -24.80 -22.67
CA PHE A 570 -5.78 -26.15 -22.87
C PHE A 570 -6.88 -27.17 -23.16
N ILE A 571 -8.03 -27.07 -22.49
CA ILE A 571 -9.19 -27.94 -22.76
C ILE A 571 -9.69 -27.73 -24.19
N ARG A 572 -9.92 -26.48 -24.62
CA ARG A 572 -10.52 -26.21 -25.93
C ARG A 572 -9.58 -26.43 -27.13
N THR A 573 -8.26 -26.40 -26.94
CA THR A 573 -7.29 -26.44 -28.04
C THR A 573 -6.51 -27.75 -28.17
N HIS A 574 -6.46 -28.63 -27.16
CA HIS A 574 -5.50 -29.75 -27.15
C HIS A 574 -5.66 -30.72 -28.34
N HIS A 575 -6.84 -30.80 -28.94
CA HIS A 575 -7.06 -31.56 -30.18
C HIS A 575 -7.14 -30.71 -31.46
N GLY A 576 -7.14 -29.38 -31.34
CA GLY A 576 -7.27 -28.45 -32.47
C GLY A 576 -8.45 -28.81 -33.37
N THR A 577 -8.18 -29.04 -34.64
CA THR A 577 -9.18 -29.46 -35.64
C THR A 577 -8.92 -30.88 -36.16
N SER A 578 -8.25 -31.70 -35.35
CA SER A 578 -7.95 -33.09 -35.71
C SER A 578 -9.23 -33.91 -35.95
N THR A 579 -9.10 -35.00 -36.70
CA THR A 579 -10.22 -35.87 -37.05
C THR A 579 -10.19 -37.13 -36.18
N THR A 580 -11.34 -37.56 -35.67
CA THR A 580 -11.56 -38.89 -35.07
C THR A 580 -11.47 -39.99 -36.14
N TYR A 581 -10.25 -40.20 -36.65
CA TYR A 581 -9.98 -40.89 -37.91
C TYR A 581 -10.52 -42.33 -37.96
N TYR A 582 -10.44 -43.07 -36.85
CA TYR A 582 -10.96 -44.44 -36.77
C TYR A 582 -12.47 -44.51 -37.11
N PHE A 583 -13.27 -43.63 -36.51
CA PHE A 583 -14.72 -43.60 -36.75
C PHE A 583 -15.08 -43.03 -38.13
N TYR A 584 -14.28 -42.09 -38.63
CA TYR A 584 -14.43 -41.59 -40.00
C TYR A 584 -14.24 -42.72 -41.03
N VAL A 585 -13.15 -43.50 -40.93
CA VAL A 585 -12.90 -44.63 -41.83
C VAL A 585 -13.99 -45.71 -41.67
N LYS A 586 -14.38 -46.03 -40.44
CA LYS A 586 -15.46 -47.00 -40.18
C LYS A 586 -16.79 -46.56 -40.81
N GLU A 587 -17.12 -45.27 -40.78
CA GLU A 587 -18.31 -44.73 -41.46
C GLU A 587 -18.21 -44.88 -42.99
N GLN A 588 -17.03 -44.62 -43.58
CA GLN A 588 -16.80 -44.78 -45.01
C GLN A 588 -16.92 -46.25 -45.44
N GLU A 589 -16.41 -47.18 -44.64
CA GLU A 589 -16.52 -48.63 -44.88
C GLU A 589 -17.97 -49.12 -44.78
N GLN A 590 -18.76 -48.57 -43.84
CA GLN A 590 -20.17 -48.90 -43.68
C GLN A 590 -21.07 -48.24 -44.74
N ASN A 591 -20.63 -47.14 -45.35
CA ASN A 591 -21.40 -46.38 -46.35
C ASN A 591 -20.57 -46.06 -47.60
N PRO A 592 -20.10 -47.08 -48.36
CA PRO A 592 -19.17 -46.88 -49.48
C PRO A 592 -19.72 -46.02 -50.61
N ASP A 593 -21.05 -46.02 -50.80
CA ASP A 593 -21.73 -45.26 -51.87
C ASP A 593 -22.05 -43.81 -51.46
N THR A 594 -21.77 -43.42 -50.22
CA THR A 594 -22.08 -42.09 -49.70
C THR A 594 -20.81 -41.31 -49.42
N LYS A 595 -20.72 -40.08 -49.93
CA LYS A 595 -19.62 -39.18 -49.57
C LYS A 595 -19.75 -38.74 -48.10
N VAL A 596 -18.98 -39.38 -47.23
CA VAL A 596 -18.91 -39.03 -45.81
C VAL A 596 -18.25 -37.66 -45.64
N ASP A 597 -18.90 -36.75 -44.94
CA ASP A 597 -18.37 -35.42 -44.62
C ASP A 597 -17.42 -35.49 -43.42
N ILE A 598 -16.11 -35.32 -43.68
CA ILE A 598 -15.05 -35.36 -42.66
C ILE A 598 -15.27 -34.35 -41.52
N LYS A 599 -15.95 -33.21 -41.78
CA LYS A 599 -16.20 -32.18 -40.76
C LYS A 599 -17.06 -32.69 -39.60
N LYS A 600 -17.88 -33.72 -39.83
CA LYS A 600 -18.70 -34.35 -38.78
C LYS A 600 -17.89 -35.21 -37.81
N PHE A 601 -16.63 -35.49 -38.15
CA PHE A 601 -15.70 -36.30 -37.36
C PHE A 601 -14.54 -35.46 -36.81
N GLN A 602 -14.55 -34.15 -37.04
CA GLN A 602 -13.51 -33.22 -36.60
C GLN A 602 -13.87 -32.52 -35.30
N TYR A 603 -12.85 -32.26 -34.48
CA TYR A 603 -12.96 -31.31 -33.38
C TYR A 603 -13.22 -29.91 -33.93
N GLN A 604 -14.01 -29.11 -33.20
CA GLN A 604 -14.39 -27.76 -33.61
C GLN A 604 -13.27 -26.73 -33.43
N GLY A 605 -12.16 -27.10 -32.77
CA GLY A 605 -11.09 -26.18 -32.40
C GLY A 605 -11.45 -25.27 -31.23
N PRO A 606 -10.71 -24.17 -31.04
CA PRO A 606 -9.73 -23.59 -31.97
C PRO A 606 -8.38 -24.33 -32.04
N LEU A 607 -7.56 -23.99 -33.03
CA LEU A 607 -6.16 -24.44 -33.09
C LEU A 607 -5.35 -23.92 -31.90
N PRO A 608 -4.32 -24.66 -31.45
CA PRO A 608 -3.31 -24.13 -30.53
C PRO A 608 -2.76 -22.77 -31.00
N PHE A 609 -2.72 -21.82 -30.08
CA PHE A 609 -2.34 -20.43 -30.36
C PHE A 609 -1.19 -19.93 -29.47
N SER A 610 -0.63 -20.83 -28.65
CA SER A 610 0.59 -20.58 -27.88
C SER A 610 1.50 -21.79 -27.90
N LYS A 611 2.78 -21.60 -27.59
CA LYS A 611 3.74 -22.70 -27.45
C LYS A 611 3.25 -23.75 -26.45
N GLU A 612 2.68 -23.29 -25.34
CA GLU A 612 2.16 -24.13 -24.26
C GLU A 612 1.01 -25.04 -24.71
N THR A 613 0.04 -24.49 -25.43
CA THR A 613 -1.10 -25.27 -25.95
C THR A 613 -0.67 -26.25 -27.05
N ALA A 614 0.35 -25.89 -27.85
CA ALA A 614 0.94 -26.79 -28.84
C ALA A 614 1.74 -27.93 -28.19
N ILE A 615 2.48 -27.65 -27.11
CA ILE A 615 3.17 -28.68 -26.30
C ILE A 615 2.16 -29.70 -25.78
N LEU A 616 1.03 -29.23 -25.21
CA LEU A 616 0.01 -30.16 -24.71
C LEU A 616 -0.51 -31.07 -25.83
N MET A 617 -0.86 -30.51 -27.00
CA MET A 617 -1.33 -31.29 -28.14
C MET A 617 -0.34 -32.39 -28.57
N MET A 618 0.96 -32.07 -28.61
CA MET A 618 2.00 -33.05 -28.94
C MET A 618 2.13 -34.14 -27.87
N CYS A 619 2.17 -33.74 -26.59
CA CYS A 619 2.34 -34.66 -25.49
C CYS A 619 1.13 -35.59 -25.28
N ASP A 620 -0.09 -35.06 -25.41
CA ASP A 620 -1.33 -35.84 -25.32
C ASP A 620 -1.39 -36.91 -26.42
N ALA A 621 -1.19 -36.50 -27.68
CA ALA A 621 -1.19 -37.43 -28.81
C ALA A 621 -0.07 -38.48 -28.71
N ALA A 622 1.12 -38.08 -28.24
CA ALA A 622 2.25 -38.97 -28.05
C ALA A 622 2.00 -40.05 -26.99
N GLU A 623 1.46 -39.65 -25.83
CA GLU A 623 1.15 -40.56 -24.72
C GLU A 623 0.04 -41.53 -25.12
N ALA A 624 -1.07 -41.01 -25.66
CA ALA A 624 -2.22 -41.82 -26.03
C ALA A 624 -1.85 -42.84 -27.10
N ALA A 625 -1.06 -42.43 -28.10
CA ALA A 625 -0.63 -43.33 -29.16
C ALA A 625 0.39 -44.37 -28.68
N SER A 626 1.30 -44.04 -27.73
CA SER A 626 2.29 -45.01 -27.26
C SER A 626 1.65 -46.17 -26.52
N LYS A 627 0.50 -45.97 -25.87
CA LYS A 627 -0.28 -47.05 -25.23
C LYS A 627 -0.82 -48.09 -26.22
N SER A 628 -0.95 -47.74 -27.50
CA SER A 628 -1.41 -48.68 -28.55
C SER A 628 -0.30 -49.61 -29.07
N LEU A 629 0.96 -49.37 -28.71
CA LEU A 629 2.08 -50.22 -29.12
C LEU A 629 2.05 -51.54 -28.35
N GLY A 630 1.85 -52.66 -29.04
CA GLY A 630 1.83 -53.98 -28.40
C GLY A 630 3.16 -54.38 -27.76
N LYS A 631 4.29 -54.14 -28.44
CA LYS A 631 5.65 -54.34 -27.91
C LYS A 631 6.50 -53.11 -28.19
N PRO A 632 6.54 -52.13 -27.28
CA PRO A 632 7.28 -50.89 -27.52
C PRO A 632 8.79 -51.15 -27.50
N THR A 633 9.48 -50.75 -28.57
CA THR A 633 10.94 -50.65 -28.68
C THR A 633 11.36 -49.19 -28.82
N ALA A 634 12.62 -48.87 -28.52
CA ALA A 634 13.14 -47.49 -28.66
C ALA A 634 12.89 -46.92 -30.08
N GLN A 635 13.12 -47.74 -31.11
CA GLN A 635 12.86 -47.36 -32.50
C GLN A 635 11.36 -47.12 -32.75
N SER A 636 10.49 -48.05 -32.33
CA SER A 636 9.04 -47.90 -32.55
C SER A 636 8.45 -46.67 -31.86
N ILE A 637 8.95 -46.30 -30.67
CA ILE A 637 8.55 -45.05 -30.00
C ILE A 637 9.03 -43.86 -30.82
N SER A 638 10.30 -43.85 -31.25
CA SER A 638 10.84 -42.74 -32.05
C SER A 638 10.01 -42.50 -33.30
N ASP A 639 9.76 -43.56 -34.07
CA ASP A 639 9.01 -43.50 -35.33
C ASP A 639 7.57 -43.05 -35.12
N LEU A 640 6.94 -43.51 -34.02
CA LEU A 640 5.59 -43.10 -33.66
C LEU A 640 5.51 -41.60 -33.35
N ILE A 641 6.44 -41.07 -32.55
CA ILE A 641 6.46 -39.65 -32.19
C ILE A 641 6.74 -38.77 -33.41
N ASP A 642 7.64 -39.20 -34.29
CA ASP A 642 7.91 -38.49 -35.54
C ASP A 642 6.65 -38.46 -36.41
N LYS A 643 6.02 -39.61 -36.66
CA LYS A 643 4.79 -39.70 -37.46
C LYS A 643 3.66 -38.83 -36.94
N ILE A 644 3.43 -38.79 -35.62
CA ILE A 644 2.35 -37.99 -35.02
C ILE A 644 2.63 -36.50 -35.19
N THR A 645 3.84 -36.06 -34.83
CA THR A 645 4.20 -34.65 -34.85
C THR A 645 4.25 -34.12 -36.28
N ASP A 646 4.82 -34.90 -37.20
CA ASP A 646 4.91 -34.54 -38.62
C ASP A 646 3.51 -34.48 -39.26
N LYS A 647 2.57 -35.34 -38.84
CA LYS A 647 1.16 -35.24 -39.25
C LYS A 647 0.51 -33.97 -38.72
N GLN A 648 0.67 -33.64 -37.43
CA GLN A 648 0.11 -32.41 -36.85
C GLN A 648 0.64 -31.16 -37.56
N MET A 649 1.93 -31.17 -37.96
CA MET A 649 2.52 -30.12 -38.79
C MET A 649 1.91 -30.06 -40.18
N ALA A 650 1.78 -31.19 -40.87
CA ALA A 650 1.16 -31.26 -42.21
C ALA A 650 -0.31 -30.80 -42.20
N ASP A 651 -1.02 -31.08 -41.12
CA ASP A 651 -2.42 -30.66 -40.89
C ASP A 651 -2.52 -29.20 -40.42
N ASN A 652 -1.42 -28.43 -40.43
CA ASN A 652 -1.34 -27.02 -40.01
C ASN A 652 -1.84 -26.76 -38.58
N GLN A 653 -1.74 -27.74 -37.67
CA GLN A 653 -2.27 -27.58 -36.30
C GLN A 653 -1.52 -26.52 -35.48
N PHE A 654 -0.26 -26.23 -35.84
CA PHE A 654 0.60 -25.27 -35.12
C PHE A 654 0.67 -23.87 -35.75
N ILE A 655 -0.13 -23.59 -36.78
CA ILE A 655 -0.01 -22.37 -37.58
C ILE A 655 -0.17 -21.07 -36.76
N ASN A 656 -0.88 -21.13 -35.62
CA ASN A 656 -1.16 -19.98 -34.76
C ASN A 656 -0.29 -19.92 -33.49
N SER A 657 0.57 -20.91 -33.20
CA SER A 657 1.17 -21.07 -31.86
C SER A 657 2.55 -20.42 -31.65
N ASN A 658 3.09 -19.72 -32.65
CA ASN A 658 4.45 -19.13 -32.61
C ASN A 658 5.55 -20.11 -32.14
N ILE A 659 5.34 -21.41 -32.35
CA ILE A 659 6.30 -22.45 -32.05
C ILE A 659 7.22 -22.68 -33.26
N THR A 660 8.53 -22.69 -33.04
CA THR A 660 9.51 -22.85 -34.11
C THR A 660 9.77 -24.33 -34.39
N LEU A 661 10.20 -24.67 -35.61
CA LEU A 661 10.62 -26.03 -35.97
C LEU A 661 11.72 -26.57 -35.03
N LYS A 662 12.64 -25.69 -34.63
CA LYS A 662 13.69 -26.05 -33.66
C LYS A 662 13.10 -26.46 -32.31
N GLU A 663 12.12 -25.72 -31.81
CA GLU A 663 11.43 -26.05 -30.55
C GLU A 663 10.64 -27.35 -30.67
N ILE A 664 9.96 -27.59 -31.80
CA ILE A 664 9.26 -28.87 -32.08
C ILE A 664 10.24 -30.05 -32.01
N GLU A 665 11.39 -29.96 -32.68
CA GLU A 665 12.40 -31.01 -32.65
C GLU A 665 12.99 -31.25 -31.25
N THR A 666 13.18 -30.18 -30.46
CA THR A 666 13.57 -30.30 -29.05
C THR A 666 12.49 -31.02 -28.23
N ILE A 667 11.21 -30.67 -28.42
CA ILE A 667 10.09 -31.32 -27.72
C ILE A 667 10.00 -32.80 -28.09
N LYS A 668 10.12 -33.16 -29.38
CA LYS A 668 10.16 -34.56 -29.85
C LYS A 668 11.22 -35.36 -29.11
N LYS A 669 12.44 -34.82 -28.97
CA LYS A 669 13.53 -35.47 -28.22
C LYS A 669 13.19 -35.70 -26.75
N VAL A 670 12.58 -34.71 -26.09
CA VAL A 670 12.16 -34.82 -24.69
C VAL A 670 11.06 -35.88 -24.52
N ILE A 671 10.03 -35.85 -25.37
CA ILE A 671 8.93 -36.83 -25.37
C ILE A 671 9.48 -38.24 -25.56
N LYS A 672 10.31 -38.47 -26.59
CA LYS A 672 10.95 -39.76 -26.87
C LYS A 672 11.70 -40.28 -25.65
N LYS A 673 12.58 -39.46 -25.06
CA LYS A 673 13.36 -39.82 -23.88
C LYS A 673 12.48 -40.17 -22.68
N LYS A 674 11.44 -39.37 -22.42
CA LYS A 674 10.54 -39.59 -21.28
C LYS A 674 9.68 -40.84 -21.46
N LEU A 675 9.13 -41.08 -22.65
CA LEU A 675 8.36 -42.29 -22.94
C LEU A 675 9.25 -43.53 -22.87
N MET A 676 10.46 -43.52 -23.42
CA MET A 676 11.41 -44.63 -23.28
C MET A 676 11.69 -44.97 -21.81
N ASN A 677 11.80 -43.96 -20.95
CA ASN A 677 11.96 -44.17 -19.50
C ASN A 677 10.71 -44.79 -18.86
N ILE A 678 9.50 -44.35 -19.25
CA ILE A 678 8.22 -44.90 -18.76
C ILE A 678 8.09 -46.38 -19.13
N TYR A 679 8.50 -46.76 -20.33
CA TYR A 679 8.48 -48.15 -20.81
C TYR A 679 9.76 -48.95 -20.47
N HIS A 680 10.69 -48.37 -19.70
CA HIS A 680 11.97 -49.00 -19.32
C HIS A 680 12.82 -49.52 -20.49
N LEU A 681 12.82 -48.81 -21.62
CA LEU A 681 13.51 -49.22 -22.84
C LEU A 681 14.96 -48.71 -22.86
N ARG A 682 15.88 -49.55 -23.31
CA ARG A 682 17.28 -49.18 -23.57
C ARG A 682 17.49 -49.00 -25.07
N VAL A 683 18.35 -48.04 -25.43
CA VAL A 683 18.86 -47.94 -26.80
C VAL A 683 19.89 -49.05 -26.98
N GLU A 684 19.54 -50.08 -27.73
CA GLU A 684 20.50 -51.10 -28.14
C GLU A 684 21.44 -50.46 -29.17
N TYR A 685 22.74 -50.47 -28.89
CA TYR A 685 23.75 -50.09 -29.87
C TYR A 685 23.84 -51.24 -30.89
N PRO A 686 23.79 -50.95 -32.21
CA PRO A 686 24.02 -51.98 -33.21
C PRO A 686 25.43 -52.56 -33.06
N GLU A 687 25.56 -53.88 -33.23
CA GLU A 687 26.86 -54.56 -33.39
C GLU A 687 27.59 -54.10 -34.66
#